data_AF-A0A416TH81-F1
#
_entry.id   AF-A0A416TH81-F1
#
_cell.length_a   1.000
_cell.length_b   1.000
_cell.length_c   1.000
_cell.angle_alpha   90.00
_cell.angle_beta   90.00
_cell.angle_gamma   90.00
#
_symmetry.space_group_name_H-M   'P 1'
#
loop_
_entity.id
_entity.type
_entity.pdbx_description
1 polymer ?
#
loop_
_entity_poly.entity_id
_entity_poly.type
_entity_poly.pdbx_seq_one_letter_code
_entity_poly.pdbx_strand_id
1 'polypeptide(L)'
;MKKRIMAGIMATMMVLTMMQTTAFAESEETNKPSTETICEVSDDTTELSSQEEGVESGGKPGEADASFDTEDEQHAKTEESSETDSEKAKIDAAVGTKNDERVETEESSETDSVTGKSDASLDIEDEEQVTTEESSETVSEVSEEALSEEDAIAPIAETNYEVSNDSELIDALNNIQASTETEATIVLKADVTVQSTSGGSYTASFGVTGKHITVKSDEGEMKKLSFLSYGVLNGDCTFDNVNVTGSRLFCNGYRTIFTENGQIHLSETLYGGGYKTTVNSTYVVIAASGYINPSSSSGLHDVIGGSYQGSVEGDTYLEITGDIQMQGGNHLNPGCMKGDGTSGDGRDVPDVYVGGNATLIYDNKNSTAASPAIEGTYGCEMKGDVTLDVRAGSVAGIVGTEEPVDKSIIRGNLHIIAGNPAYENTDQVLRLGSNWPIIGAGNSFALYPGAVGNYTVGGNITIDTYENAWAWDKGTTPTSYDLPEIYGALRGNVGGNITINAHGSHVQNIFGASDSVVQGSVTVNATDVELKNSEYDTEYDEGYIFGLWQRVDPATAVGPVTVTVNGGDVGLVMATDQETVPAGSSINVTGKPKIRSGIRGTQASSYSTEFPVANVYACEATIPFIKGMSQVNITNNSAVTAHIMTSNAGLMVEEGSTLTTDNGQVWIWGDTVINGTWEQLHSQTDNYNDIFVNGTTQIGSKGHLINHGTSNLSGAVTNNGVMALMGPAYLQNDYTATNGELRLPTIAPGANYDTGTIPVQINGLSTGTTTVNTVDPADWNTLKKPMLGDNYILSQKNTDDPAQGVFLLGNEDALQSGWFLKRMADADGTDDYYMWQVASGIRMVFDKNGGDTEASPRVMLQEKIAGVVNHFNLPTVEPTRSGYKFTGWNTKADGTGDVFTAETDVTESMTVYAQWQPLTSSGNLTVSKTVTGNAGDTSTEFHFTVKLDTPINGTYGDMSFTDGTALLTLKHNEKKTATGLPTDIHYEVTETEANQNGYTTTDENASGIIVKDTTVVASFTNNKNSNTSGGQPTGTTPTPGNNSSDKPTGTTSTNSNHSENITGLASGPQTGDQNNITLWIVLLVGSLLGLTGIVNVVVKKSWHREKCTK
;
A
#
# COMPACT_ATOMS: atom_id res chain seq x y z
N MET A 1 -64.38 -17.87 -0.86
CA MET A 1 -64.73 -16.47 -1.25
C MET A 1 -63.50 -15.60 -1.03
N LYS A 2 -63.26 -14.58 -1.87
CA LYS A 2 -62.32 -13.43 -1.68
C LYS A 2 -60.84 -13.79 -1.37
N LYS A 3 -59.81 -13.31 -2.08
CA LYS A 3 -59.63 -12.24 -3.10
C LYS A 3 -60.22 -10.88 -2.70
N ARG A 4 -59.35 -9.88 -2.50
CA ARG A 4 -59.51 -8.73 -1.56
C ARG A 4 -59.32 -9.23 -0.11
N ILE A 5 -58.44 -8.66 0.71
CA ILE A 5 -57.85 -7.31 0.69
C ILE A 5 -56.31 -7.37 0.78
N MET A 6 -55.63 -7.14 -0.34
CA MET A 6 -54.27 -6.54 -0.39
C MET A 6 -53.90 -5.96 -1.77
N ALA A 7 -54.85 -5.90 -2.71
CA ALA A 7 -54.74 -5.15 -3.95
C ALA A 7 -55.29 -3.72 -3.71
N GLY A 8 -54.47 -2.87 -3.09
CA GLY A 8 -54.93 -1.53 -2.66
C GLY A 8 -53.85 -0.50 -2.29
N ILE A 9 -52.58 -0.90 -2.12
CA ILE A 9 -51.46 0.04 -1.89
C ILE A 9 -50.26 -0.32 -2.82
N MET A 10 -50.56 -0.76 -4.04
CA MET A 10 -49.67 -0.74 -5.20
C MET A 10 -50.46 -0.19 -6.38
N ALA A 11 -50.92 1.07 -6.23
CA ALA A 11 -51.88 1.72 -7.13
C ALA A 11 -51.71 3.25 -7.18
N THR A 12 -50.48 3.75 -7.12
CA THR A 12 -50.20 5.20 -7.18
C THR A 12 -48.91 5.59 -7.93
N MET A 13 -48.05 4.63 -8.33
CA MET A 13 -46.77 4.91 -9.01
C MET A 13 -46.51 4.01 -10.24
N MET A 14 -47.56 3.60 -10.97
CA MET A 14 -47.37 2.89 -12.25
C MET A 14 -48.51 3.09 -13.27
N VAL A 15 -48.97 4.33 -13.46
CA VAL A 15 -49.76 4.74 -14.63
C VAL A 15 -49.36 6.14 -15.09
N LEU A 16 -48.28 6.26 -15.86
CA LEU A 16 -48.16 7.31 -16.88
C LEU A 16 -47.30 6.87 -18.08
N THR A 17 -47.33 5.58 -18.42
CA THR A 17 -46.72 5.04 -19.64
C THR A 17 -47.81 4.52 -20.58
N MET A 18 -47.75 5.00 -21.83
CA MET A 18 -48.52 4.55 -23.01
C MET A 18 -50.05 4.72 -22.99
N MET A 19 -50.55 5.67 -23.79
CA MET A 19 -51.66 5.37 -24.71
C MET A 19 -51.55 6.10 -26.05
N GLN A 20 -51.62 5.28 -27.09
CA GLN A 20 -51.91 5.46 -28.52
C GLN A 20 -53.12 6.42 -28.80
N THR A 21 -53.38 7.00 -30.00
CA THR A 21 -52.78 6.93 -31.36
C THR A 21 -53.36 7.99 -32.33
N THR A 22 -52.64 8.30 -33.42
CA THR A 22 -53.09 8.67 -34.81
C THR A 22 -54.20 9.71 -35.09
N ALA A 23 -53.87 10.71 -35.93
CA ALA A 23 -54.49 11.01 -37.25
C ALA A 23 -53.71 12.17 -37.94
N PHE A 24 -53.13 12.04 -39.14
CA PHE A 24 -53.71 11.97 -40.51
C PHE A 24 -54.44 13.23 -41.02
N ALA A 25 -53.81 13.98 -41.93
CA ALA A 25 -54.39 14.53 -43.19
C ALA A 25 -53.32 15.20 -44.09
N GLU A 26 -53.59 15.26 -45.40
CA GLU A 26 -52.71 15.75 -46.49
C GLU A 26 -52.65 17.30 -46.62
N SER A 27 -51.58 17.87 -47.22
CA SER A 27 -51.61 18.40 -48.62
C SER A 27 -50.61 19.54 -48.95
N GLU A 28 -49.95 19.43 -50.12
CA GLU A 28 -49.57 20.50 -51.09
C GLU A 28 -48.50 21.61 -50.79
N GLU A 29 -47.38 21.47 -51.53
CA GLU A 29 -46.77 22.45 -52.47
C GLU A 29 -45.87 23.66 -52.06
N THR A 30 -44.58 23.51 -52.44
CA THR A 30 -43.68 24.55 -53.06
C THR A 30 -43.02 25.62 -52.15
N ASN A 31 -41.87 26.25 -52.50
CA ASN A 31 -41.08 26.26 -53.75
C ASN A 31 -39.57 26.62 -53.53
N LYS A 32 -38.64 25.95 -54.25
CA LYS A 32 -37.24 26.37 -54.54
C LYS A 32 -36.24 26.46 -53.36
N PRO A 33 -34.90 26.27 -53.57
CA PRO A 33 -34.04 26.88 -54.62
C PRO A 33 -33.49 25.93 -55.70
N SER A 34 -32.72 26.50 -56.62
CA SER A 34 -31.79 25.83 -57.55
C SER A 34 -30.33 26.05 -57.08
N THR A 35 -29.27 25.41 -57.59
CA THR A 35 -29.08 24.68 -58.87
C THR A 35 -27.83 23.78 -58.77
N GLU A 36 -27.84 22.59 -59.40
CA GLU A 36 -26.65 21.89 -59.99
C GLU A 36 -25.51 21.38 -59.05
N THR A 37 -24.82 20.24 -59.26
CA THR A 37 -24.92 19.18 -60.30
C THR A 37 -24.09 17.89 -59.97
N ILE A 38 -24.74 16.70 -60.02
CA ILE A 38 -24.32 15.41 -60.68
C ILE A 38 -23.02 14.68 -60.21
N CYS A 39 -22.85 13.34 -60.15
CA CYS A 39 -23.63 12.09 -60.44
C CYS A 39 -23.65 11.23 -59.14
N GLU A 40 -24.66 10.42 -58.76
CA GLU A 40 -25.24 9.20 -59.38
C GLU A 40 -24.30 7.95 -59.43
N VAL A 41 -24.74 6.71 -59.19
CA VAL A 41 -25.84 6.12 -58.38
C VAL A 41 -25.57 4.59 -58.17
N SER A 42 -26.50 3.82 -57.59
CA SER A 42 -26.43 2.36 -57.29
C SER A 42 -26.17 1.43 -58.52
N ASP A 43 -25.80 0.15 -58.36
CA ASP A 43 -26.78 -0.95 -58.17
C ASP A 43 -26.18 -2.34 -57.79
N ASP A 44 -26.97 -3.08 -56.99
CA ASP A 44 -27.29 -4.54 -57.02
C ASP A 44 -26.21 -5.65 -56.98
N THR A 45 -26.66 -6.91 -57.15
CA THR A 45 -26.12 -8.14 -56.53
C THR A 45 -25.50 -9.20 -57.47
N THR A 46 -24.56 -9.96 -56.89
CA THR A 46 -24.23 -11.40 -57.15
C THR A 46 -23.49 -11.90 -58.43
N GLU A 47 -22.77 -13.02 -58.18
CA GLU A 47 -22.24 -14.08 -59.07
C GLU A 47 -20.92 -13.94 -59.87
N LEU A 48 -19.94 -14.77 -59.44
CA LEU A 48 -19.11 -15.72 -60.21
C LEU A 48 -17.97 -15.26 -61.16
N SER A 49 -16.85 -16.02 -61.06
CA SER A 49 -15.83 -16.33 -62.10
C SER A 49 -14.84 -15.22 -62.52
N SER A 50 -13.62 -15.49 -63.05
CA SER A 50 -12.68 -16.63 -62.88
C SER A 50 -11.33 -16.38 -63.60
N GLN A 51 -10.20 -16.72 -62.96
CA GLN A 51 -8.90 -17.11 -63.57
C GLN A 51 -8.08 -16.12 -64.46
N GLU A 52 -6.85 -16.57 -64.80
CA GLU A 52 -5.89 -16.10 -65.81
C GLU A 52 -5.14 -14.74 -65.58
N GLU A 53 -3.95 -14.50 -66.16
CA GLU A 53 -2.69 -15.29 -66.26
C GLU A 53 -1.52 -14.38 -66.77
N GLY A 54 -0.27 -14.87 -66.77
CA GLY A 54 0.89 -14.25 -67.48
C GLY A 54 2.07 -13.80 -66.58
N VAL A 55 3.31 -14.33 -66.56
CA VAL A 55 4.28 -14.88 -67.58
C VAL A 55 5.11 -13.77 -68.25
N GLU A 56 6.45 -13.77 -68.38
CA GLU A 56 7.59 -14.69 -68.02
C GLU A 56 8.76 -13.82 -67.39
N SER A 57 10.04 -14.16 -67.15
CA SER A 57 10.96 -15.24 -67.60
C SER A 57 12.22 -15.45 -66.73
N GLY A 58 12.89 -16.61 -66.89
CA GLY A 58 14.36 -16.68 -67.04
C GLY A 58 15.32 -16.95 -65.85
N GLY A 59 15.87 -18.17 -65.74
CA GLY A 59 17.19 -18.42 -65.09
C GLY A 59 17.38 -19.76 -64.34
N LYS A 60 18.48 -20.49 -64.60
CA LYS A 60 18.98 -21.73 -63.95
C LYS A 60 20.54 -21.66 -63.84
N PRO A 61 21.34 -22.59 -63.22
CA PRO A 61 21.07 -24.00 -62.80
C PRO A 61 21.70 -24.50 -61.45
N GLY A 62 21.47 -25.79 -61.09
CA GLY A 62 22.26 -26.65 -60.17
C GLY A 62 21.57 -26.97 -58.82
N GLU A 63 21.10 -28.20 -58.49
CA GLU A 63 21.73 -29.55 -58.29
C GLU A 63 22.43 -29.72 -56.91
N ALA A 64 22.20 -30.79 -56.11
CA ALA A 64 21.32 -31.97 -56.24
C ALA A 64 21.06 -32.71 -54.89
N ASP A 65 20.15 -33.70 -54.91
CA ASP A 65 19.99 -34.90 -54.02
C ASP A 65 19.67 -34.76 -52.51
N ALA A 66 18.88 -35.65 -51.85
CA ALA A 66 17.92 -36.67 -52.31
C ALA A 66 17.03 -37.22 -51.16
N SER A 67 15.77 -37.61 -51.49
CA SER A 67 14.89 -38.71 -50.98
C SER A 67 14.86 -39.15 -49.47
N PHE A 68 13.77 -39.68 -48.90
CA PHE A 68 12.86 -40.74 -49.39
C PHE A 68 11.49 -40.78 -48.66
N ASP A 69 10.55 -41.52 -49.24
CA ASP A 69 9.10 -41.69 -49.01
C ASP A 69 8.48 -41.69 -47.58
N THR A 70 7.19 -41.33 -47.54
CA THR A 70 6.20 -41.73 -46.52
C THR A 70 4.94 -42.28 -47.19
N GLU A 71 4.53 -43.52 -46.89
CA GLU A 71 3.19 -44.07 -47.19
C GLU A 71 2.60 -44.73 -45.93
N ASP A 72 1.29 -44.52 -45.72
CA ASP A 72 0.24 -45.35 -45.10
C ASP A 72 0.64 -46.52 -44.15
N GLU A 73 -0.04 -46.73 -43.01
CA GLU A 73 -1.46 -47.12 -43.02
C GLU A 73 -2.30 -46.69 -41.80
N GLN A 74 -3.52 -46.25 -42.13
CA GLN A 74 -4.81 -46.59 -41.49
C GLN A 74 -4.92 -46.66 -39.95
N HIS A 75 -5.78 -45.81 -39.39
CA HIS A 75 -6.79 -46.29 -38.44
C HIS A 75 -8.16 -45.66 -38.75
N ALA A 76 -9.21 -46.49 -38.72
CA ALA A 76 -10.53 -46.12 -39.25
C ALA A 76 -11.54 -45.69 -38.17
N LYS A 77 -12.53 -44.89 -38.61
CA LYS A 77 -13.69 -44.41 -37.85
C LYS A 77 -14.35 -45.47 -36.95
N THR A 78 -14.94 -45.03 -35.85
CA THR A 78 -16.38 -45.27 -35.61
C THR A 78 -16.99 -44.07 -34.88
N GLU A 79 -18.19 -43.65 -35.29
CA GLU A 79 -18.97 -42.56 -34.70
C GLU A 79 -20.00 -43.10 -33.69
N GLU A 80 -20.50 -42.21 -32.83
CA GLU A 80 -21.79 -42.22 -32.10
C GLU A 80 -22.49 -43.54 -31.70
N SER A 81 -22.89 -43.61 -30.43
CA SER A 81 -24.32 -43.77 -30.12
C SER A 81 -24.66 -43.16 -28.75
N SER A 82 -25.78 -42.43 -28.70
CA SER A 82 -26.32 -41.77 -27.51
C SER A 82 -27.75 -42.25 -27.22
N GLU A 83 -28.20 -42.04 -25.97
CA GLU A 83 -29.60 -42.20 -25.53
C GLU A 83 -30.19 -43.63 -25.56
N THR A 84 -31.26 -43.99 -24.82
CA THR A 84 -32.20 -43.22 -23.98
C THR A 84 -32.73 -44.06 -22.78
N ASP A 85 -33.46 -43.41 -21.88
CA ASP A 85 -34.47 -43.97 -20.94
C ASP A 85 -34.02 -44.92 -19.80
N SER A 86 -34.49 -44.76 -18.55
CA SER A 86 -35.84 -44.32 -18.13
C SER A 86 -35.89 -43.73 -16.71
N GLU A 87 -36.91 -42.92 -16.42
CA GLU A 87 -37.07 -42.21 -15.14
C GLU A 87 -38.19 -42.76 -14.23
N LYS A 88 -38.00 -42.63 -12.90
CA LYS A 88 -38.96 -42.56 -11.77
C LYS A 88 -40.35 -43.23 -11.89
N ALA A 89 -40.66 -44.03 -10.87
CA ALA A 89 -41.97 -44.01 -10.21
C ALA A 89 -41.84 -44.12 -8.67
N LYS A 90 -42.59 -43.32 -7.91
CA LYS A 90 -42.70 -43.38 -6.44
C LYS A 90 -43.93 -44.18 -5.99
N ILE A 91 -43.99 -44.53 -4.71
CA ILE A 91 -45.20 -44.40 -3.88
C ILE A 91 -44.82 -44.38 -2.38
N ASP A 92 -45.47 -43.52 -1.60
CA ASP A 92 -45.23 -43.30 -0.17
C ASP A 92 -46.20 -44.08 0.74
N ALA A 93 -45.86 -44.22 2.04
CA ALA A 93 -46.71 -44.27 3.26
C ALA A 93 -46.27 -45.34 4.29
N ALA A 94 -46.42 -45.18 5.61
CA ALA A 94 -46.63 -43.99 6.47
C ALA A 94 -46.54 -44.40 7.97
N VAL A 95 -46.76 -43.43 8.88
CA VAL A 95 -47.00 -43.56 10.35
C VAL A 95 -45.74 -43.68 11.23
N GLY A 96 -45.75 -42.96 12.36
CA GLY A 96 -44.73 -43.01 13.42
C GLY A 96 -45.24 -42.44 14.75
N THR A 97 -44.36 -42.40 15.76
CA THR A 97 -44.61 -41.96 17.16
C THR A 97 -45.54 -42.90 17.96
N LYS A 98 -45.31 -43.20 19.25
CA LYS A 98 -45.22 -42.25 20.38
C LYS A 98 -44.70 -42.91 21.69
N ASN A 99 -44.24 -42.07 22.63
CA ASN A 99 -44.28 -42.22 24.11
C ASN A 99 -43.48 -43.39 24.74
N ASP A 100 -42.93 -43.34 25.96
CA ASP A 100 -42.67 -42.29 26.99
C ASP A 100 -41.30 -42.67 27.66
N GLU A 101 -40.66 -41.97 28.60
CA GLU A 101 -41.09 -41.02 29.65
C GLU A 101 -39.96 -40.01 29.99
N ARG A 102 -40.08 -39.19 31.06
CA ARG A 102 -39.30 -37.94 31.27
C ARG A 102 -39.01 -37.65 32.76
N VAL A 103 -38.04 -36.75 33.00
CA VAL A 103 -37.86 -35.82 34.16
C VAL A 103 -36.70 -36.11 35.15
N GLU A 104 -35.66 -35.28 35.01
CA GLU A 104 -34.88 -34.50 36.00
C GLU A 104 -35.07 -34.71 37.54
N THR A 105 -33.94 -34.63 38.29
CA THR A 105 -33.63 -33.79 39.50
C THR A 105 -32.43 -34.41 40.23
N GLU A 106 -31.26 -33.77 40.39
CA GLU A 106 -30.85 -32.57 41.18
C GLU A 106 -30.39 -32.86 42.63
N GLU A 107 -29.40 -32.06 43.09
CA GLU A 107 -28.87 -31.88 44.48
C GLU A 107 -28.31 -33.12 45.24
N SER A 108 -27.22 -33.13 46.01
CA SER A 108 -26.36 -32.12 46.64
C SER A 108 -25.34 -32.85 47.56
N SER A 109 -24.37 -32.11 48.15
CA SER A 109 -23.66 -32.40 49.42
C SER A 109 -22.64 -33.57 49.51
N GLU A 110 -21.60 -33.55 50.35
CA GLU A 110 -20.68 -32.48 50.85
C GLU A 110 -19.49 -33.14 51.61
N THR A 111 -18.52 -32.34 52.10
CA THR A 111 -17.48 -32.66 53.12
C THR A 111 -16.33 -33.65 52.76
N ASP A 112 -15.07 -33.45 53.18
CA ASP A 112 -14.32 -32.23 53.60
C ASP A 112 -12.79 -32.54 53.70
N SER A 113 -11.97 -31.51 53.98
CA SER A 113 -10.59 -31.51 54.55
C SER A 113 -9.42 -31.81 53.56
N VAL A 114 -8.53 -30.85 53.22
CA VAL A 114 -7.42 -30.19 53.99
C VAL A 114 -6.09 -30.98 53.88
N THR A 115 -4.91 -30.43 53.53
CA THR A 115 -4.45 -29.07 53.12
C THR A 115 -3.09 -29.17 52.40
N GLY A 116 -2.75 -28.21 51.53
CA GLY A 116 -1.37 -28.00 51.06
C GLY A 116 -1.27 -26.90 49.98
N LYS A 117 -0.90 -25.67 50.37
CA LYS A 117 -0.78 -24.51 49.47
C LYS A 117 0.61 -23.88 49.62
N SER A 118 1.24 -23.57 48.50
CA SER A 118 2.44 -22.72 48.42
C SER A 118 2.37 -21.95 47.09
N ASP A 119 2.39 -20.63 47.18
CA ASP A 119 2.12 -19.72 46.06
C ASP A 119 3.37 -19.44 45.21
N ALA A 120 3.19 -19.33 43.89
CA ALA A 120 4.12 -18.67 42.96
C ALA A 120 3.41 -18.37 41.62
N SER A 121 2.61 -17.31 41.57
CA SER A 121 2.06 -16.74 40.33
C SER A 121 1.99 -15.22 40.48
N LEU A 122 2.65 -14.50 39.57
CA LEU A 122 2.47 -13.07 39.37
C LEU A 122 2.54 -12.81 37.87
N ASP A 123 1.39 -12.45 37.32
CA ASP A 123 1.22 -11.95 35.96
C ASP A 123 1.63 -10.45 35.90
N ILE A 124 1.53 -9.89 34.68
CA ILE A 124 1.02 -8.55 34.32
C ILE A 124 1.87 -7.81 33.25
N GLU A 125 1.33 -7.91 32.03
CA GLU A 125 1.01 -6.85 31.04
C GLU A 125 2.12 -6.01 30.37
N ASP A 126 1.90 -5.81 29.08
CA ASP A 126 2.57 -4.88 28.16
C ASP A 126 2.10 -3.42 28.37
N GLU A 127 2.86 -2.44 27.84
CA GLU A 127 2.43 -1.59 26.70
C GLU A 127 3.45 -0.48 26.33
N GLU A 128 3.69 -0.33 25.02
CA GLU A 128 3.84 0.92 24.22
C GLU A 128 4.54 2.19 24.84
N GLN A 129 5.51 2.90 24.21
CA GLN A 129 5.60 3.34 22.81
C GLN A 129 7.01 3.75 22.33
N VAL A 130 7.26 3.52 21.03
CA VAL A 130 7.88 4.39 19.99
C VAL A 130 8.88 5.50 20.40
N THR A 131 10.12 5.38 19.91
CA THR A 131 10.84 6.47 19.21
C THR A 131 11.66 5.92 18.03
N THR A 132 11.77 6.69 16.95
CA THR A 132 12.41 6.32 15.67
C THR A 132 13.92 6.58 15.65
N GLU A 133 14.70 5.65 15.07
CA GLU A 133 15.90 5.95 14.27
C GLU A 133 15.96 4.97 13.07
N GLU A 134 16.75 5.30 12.04
CA GLU A 134 16.85 4.54 10.79
C GLU A 134 17.70 3.27 10.95
N SER A 135 17.21 2.12 10.47
CA SER A 135 18.03 0.92 10.27
C SER A 135 17.80 0.31 8.90
N SER A 136 18.75 0.51 7.99
CA SER A 136 18.89 -0.28 6.77
C SER A 136 19.24 -1.72 7.13
N GLU A 137 18.25 -2.61 7.15
CA GLU A 137 18.51 -4.04 7.23
C GLU A 137 19.01 -4.54 5.87
N THR A 138 20.32 -4.54 5.71
CA THR A 138 21.00 -5.27 4.64
C THR A 138 20.66 -6.75 4.75
N VAL A 139 20.32 -7.37 3.61
CA VAL A 139 20.18 -8.84 3.49
C VAL A 139 21.35 -9.52 4.19
N SER A 140 21.05 -10.48 5.06
CA SER A 140 22.08 -11.34 5.63
C SER A 140 22.58 -12.29 4.54
N GLU A 141 23.61 -11.85 3.81
CA GLU A 141 24.47 -12.78 3.09
C GLU A 141 24.84 -13.91 4.06
N VAL A 142 24.55 -15.15 3.70
CA VAL A 142 25.17 -16.31 4.36
C VAL A 142 26.62 -16.27 3.91
N SER A 143 27.42 -15.51 4.63
CA SER A 143 28.84 -15.37 4.39
C SER A 143 29.47 -16.74 4.29
N GLU A 144 30.26 -16.99 3.25
CA GLU A 144 31.18 -18.11 3.24
C GLU A 144 32.01 -18.05 4.53
N GLU A 145 31.81 -19.00 5.46
CA GLU A 145 32.84 -19.30 6.45
C GLU A 145 34.00 -19.96 5.70
N ALA A 146 34.77 -19.10 5.04
CA ALA A 146 36.09 -19.42 4.52
C ALA A 146 36.93 -19.89 5.71
N LEU A 147 37.01 -21.22 5.87
CA LEU A 147 37.76 -21.89 6.91
C LEU A 147 39.17 -21.31 6.94
N SER A 148 39.49 -20.59 8.02
CA SER A 148 40.76 -19.89 8.13
C SER A 148 41.93 -20.88 8.05
N GLU A 149 42.90 -20.63 7.16
CA GLU A 149 44.07 -21.48 6.89
C GLU A 149 45.04 -21.69 8.09
N GLU A 150 44.64 -21.34 9.32
CA GLU A 150 45.51 -21.31 10.50
C GLU A 150 45.22 -22.42 11.54
N ASP A 151 44.15 -23.24 11.38
CA ASP A 151 44.03 -24.53 12.09
C ASP A 151 44.55 -25.69 11.23
N ALA A 152 45.85 -25.61 10.92
CA ALA A 152 46.59 -26.59 10.12
C ALA A 152 46.78 -27.91 10.88
N ILE A 153 45.71 -28.69 11.01
CA ILE A 153 45.75 -30.10 11.40
C ILE A 153 46.75 -30.80 10.47
N ALA A 154 47.80 -31.40 11.04
CA ALA A 154 48.83 -32.07 10.26
C ALA A 154 48.18 -33.14 9.37
N PRO A 155 48.54 -33.24 8.08
CA PRO A 155 47.82 -34.07 7.12
C PRO A 155 47.75 -35.51 7.62
N ILE A 156 46.52 -35.97 7.84
CA ILE A 156 46.23 -37.36 8.20
C ILE A 156 46.81 -38.22 7.07
N ALA A 157 47.45 -39.33 7.42
CA ALA A 157 48.14 -40.15 6.43
C ALA A 157 47.11 -40.85 5.53
N GLU A 158 46.75 -40.21 4.41
CA GLU A 158 45.79 -40.70 3.41
C GLU A 158 46.17 -42.14 3.02
N THR A 159 45.45 -43.10 3.59
CA THR A 159 45.76 -44.51 3.42
C THR A 159 45.19 -44.92 2.08
N ASN A 160 46.05 -44.80 1.06
CA ASN A 160 45.73 -45.08 -0.33
C ASN A 160 45.78 -46.58 -0.60
N TYR A 161 44.66 -47.12 -1.08
CA TYR A 161 44.49 -48.50 -1.49
C TYR A 161 44.44 -48.56 -3.02
N GLU A 162 45.53 -48.97 -3.66
CA GLU A 162 45.59 -49.17 -5.11
C GLU A 162 44.76 -50.40 -5.51
N VAL A 163 43.87 -50.25 -6.49
CA VAL A 163 42.90 -51.27 -6.90
C VAL A 163 42.88 -51.43 -8.42
N SER A 164 43.25 -52.62 -8.90
CA SER A 164 43.41 -52.94 -10.33
C SER A 164 42.43 -53.98 -10.86
N ASN A 165 41.56 -54.53 -9.99
CA ASN A 165 40.50 -55.49 -10.32
C ASN A 165 39.53 -55.66 -9.15
N ASP A 166 38.39 -56.32 -9.41
CA ASP A 166 37.32 -56.60 -8.44
C ASP A 166 37.80 -57.33 -7.16
N SER A 167 38.84 -58.16 -7.22
CA SER A 167 39.36 -58.86 -6.03
C SER A 167 40.14 -57.91 -5.13
N GLU A 168 40.98 -57.06 -5.73
CA GLU A 168 41.70 -56.00 -5.02
C GLU A 168 40.73 -54.98 -4.40
N LEU A 169 39.57 -54.72 -5.03
CA LEU A 169 38.52 -53.89 -4.45
C LEU A 169 37.93 -54.50 -3.16
N ILE A 170 37.65 -55.81 -3.19
CA ILE A 170 37.15 -56.55 -2.01
C ILE A 170 38.22 -56.56 -0.90
N ASP A 171 39.49 -56.79 -1.24
CA ASP A 171 40.58 -56.75 -0.27
C ASP A 171 40.79 -55.34 0.31
N ALA A 172 40.68 -54.28 -0.51
CA ALA A 172 40.73 -52.89 -0.04
C ALA A 172 39.63 -52.59 0.97
N LEU A 173 38.37 -52.89 0.66
CA LEU A 173 37.23 -52.67 1.56
C LEU A 173 37.37 -53.47 2.87
N ASN A 174 37.86 -54.71 2.82
CA ASN A 174 38.16 -55.51 4.02
C ASN A 174 39.28 -54.88 4.88
N ASN A 175 40.32 -54.34 4.26
CA ASN A 175 41.40 -53.66 4.98
C ASN A 175 40.96 -52.32 5.58
N ILE A 176 40.09 -51.56 4.91
CA ILE A 176 39.47 -50.34 5.44
C ILE A 176 38.56 -50.67 6.63
N GLN A 177 37.78 -51.76 6.53
CA GLN A 177 36.94 -52.27 7.63
C GLN A 177 37.77 -52.71 8.86
N ALA A 178 39.02 -53.14 8.67
CA ALA A 178 39.95 -53.47 9.74
C ALA A 178 40.78 -52.28 10.26
N SER A 179 40.76 -51.14 9.56
CA SER A 179 41.55 -49.96 9.89
C SER A 179 40.99 -49.18 11.08
N THR A 180 41.87 -48.52 11.84
CA THR A 180 41.47 -47.52 12.85
C THR A 180 41.03 -46.20 12.24
N GLU A 181 41.64 -45.80 11.11
CA GLU A 181 41.45 -44.48 10.50
C GLU A 181 40.01 -44.29 10.00
N THR A 182 39.42 -43.13 10.21
CA THR A 182 38.05 -42.81 9.78
C THR A 182 37.94 -42.51 8.29
N GLU A 183 39.05 -42.13 7.66
CA GLU A 183 39.15 -41.79 6.23
C GLU A 183 40.04 -42.80 5.50
N ALA A 184 39.70 -43.10 4.25
CA ALA A 184 40.48 -43.95 3.36
C ALA A 184 40.28 -43.53 1.91
N THR A 185 41.27 -43.78 1.05
CA THR A 185 41.17 -43.48 -0.38
C THR A 185 41.45 -44.71 -1.22
N ILE A 186 40.55 -45.02 -2.15
CA ILE A 186 40.69 -46.10 -3.13
C ILE A 186 41.14 -45.49 -4.46
N VAL A 187 42.30 -45.92 -4.97
CA VAL A 187 42.89 -45.44 -6.22
C VAL A 187 42.72 -46.49 -7.32
N LEU A 188 41.80 -46.23 -8.25
CA LEU A 188 41.47 -47.14 -9.34
C LEU A 188 42.52 -47.08 -10.46
N LYS A 189 43.23 -48.20 -10.63
CA LYS A 189 44.21 -48.43 -11.70
C LYS A 189 43.54 -48.97 -12.98
N ALA A 190 42.34 -49.54 -12.86
CA ALA A 190 41.54 -50.09 -13.95
C ALA A 190 40.03 -49.89 -13.66
N ASP A 191 39.18 -50.14 -14.67
CA ASP A 191 37.73 -50.29 -14.45
C ASP A 191 37.48 -51.48 -13.51
N VAL A 192 36.66 -51.29 -12.48
CA VAL A 192 36.34 -52.34 -11.49
C VAL A 192 34.84 -52.41 -11.18
N THR A 193 34.42 -53.57 -10.69
CA THR A 193 33.02 -53.93 -10.54
C THR A 193 32.67 -54.23 -9.09
N VAL A 194 31.65 -53.54 -8.58
CA VAL A 194 31.03 -53.86 -7.28
C VAL A 194 30.15 -55.09 -7.47
N GLN A 195 30.59 -56.20 -6.89
CA GLN A 195 29.94 -57.51 -7.01
C GLN A 195 28.72 -57.65 -6.07
N SER A 196 27.74 -58.47 -6.46
CA SER A 196 26.52 -58.70 -5.66
C SER A 196 26.83 -59.39 -4.33
N THR A 197 26.19 -58.94 -3.24
CA THR A 197 26.58 -59.29 -1.85
C THR A 197 26.38 -60.76 -1.44
N SER A 198 25.62 -61.53 -2.23
CA SER A 198 25.56 -62.99 -2.12
C SER A 198 24.97 -63.58 -3.40
N GLY A 199 25.22 -64.87 -3.67
CA GLY A 199 24.78 -65.59 -4.88
C GLY A 199 23.27 -65.79 -4.97
N GLY A 200 22.53 -64.71 -5.24
CA GLY A 200 21.07 -64.63 -5.25
C GLY A 200 20.49 -63.28 -4.80
N SER A 201 21.31 -62.33 -4.32
CA SER A 201 20.85 -60.96 -4.01
C SER A 201 20.84 -60.08 -5.26
N TYR A 202 19.83 -59.21 -5.36
CA TYR A 202 19.74 -58.15 -6.38
C TYR A 202 20.48 -56.85 -5.97
N THR A 203 21.31 -56.88 -4.92
CA THR A 203 22.07 -55.73 -4.45
C THR A 203 23.58 -55.95 -4.48
N ALA A 204 24.32 -54.91 -4.88
CA ALA A 204 25.77 -54.81 -4.83
C ALA A 204 26.14 -53.68 -3.85
N SER A 205 26.99 -53.95 -2.86
CA SER A 205 27.25 -53.00 -1.77
C SER A 205 28.68 -52.48 -1.79
N PHE A 206 28.82 -51.18 -1.56
CA PHE A 206 30.09 -50.46 -1.54
C PHE A 206 30.18 -49.61 -0.26
N GLY A 207 31.39 -49.31 0.21
CA GLY A 207 31.59 -48.50 1.42
C GLY A 207 31.73 -49.32 2.71
N VAL A 208 32.14 -48.66 3.78
CA VAL A 208 32.44 -49.28 5.09
C VAL A 208 31.82 -48.45 6.21
N THR A 209 31.09 -49.09 7.12
CA THR A 209 30.26 -48.38 8.10
C THR A 209 31.12 -47.60 9.12
N GLY A 210 30.82 -46.31 9.27
CA GLY A 210 31.60 -45.41 10.13
C GLY A 210 32.96 -45.01 9.52
N LYS A 211 33.10 -45.08 8.19
CA LYS A 211 34.24 -44.59 7.42
C LYS A 211 33.77 -43.64 6.31
N HIS A 212 34.62 -42.69 5.96
CA HIS A 212 34.54 -41.93 4.72
C HIS A 212 35.54 -42.50 3.70
N ILE A 213 35.08 -42.80 2.49
CA ILE A 213 35.90 -43.36 1.42
C ILE A 213 35.87 -42.46 0.19
N THR A 214 37.02 -41.88 -0.13
CA THR A 214 37.23 -41.22 -1.42
C THR A 214 37.60 -42.28 -2.47
N VAL A 215 36.96 -42.26 -3.62
CA VAL A 215 37.30 -43.10 -4.78
C VAL A 215 37.81 -42.19 -5.89
N LYS A 216 39.06 -42.41 -6.32
CA LYS A 216 39.69 -41.65 -7.40
C LYS A 216 40.40 -42.52 -8.41
N SER A 217 40.46 -42.10 -9.68
CA SER A 217 41.30 -42.76 -10.68
C SER A 217 42.77 -42.39 -10.52
N ASP A 218 43.65 -43.27 -10.99
CA ASP A 218 45.09 -42.96 -11.13
C ASP A 218 45.34 -41.83 -12.15
N GLU A 219 46.55 -41.26 -12.17
CA GLU A 219 46.94 -40.25 -13.16
C GLU A 219 46.78 -40.76 -14.61
N GLY A 220 45.77 -40.26 -15.33
CA GLY A 220 45.52 -40.60 -16.73
C GLY A 220 44.05 -40.57 -17.13
N GLU A 221 43.51 -41.74 -17.48
CA GLU A 221 42.14 -41.93 -17.97
C GLU A 221 41.20 -42.30 -16.81
N MET A 222 40.08 -41.58 -16.69
CA MET A 222 39.02 -41.85 -15.71
C MET A 222 38.52 -43.29 -15.80
N LYS A 223 38.57 -44.01 -14.68
CA LYS A 223 38.15 -45.41 -14.55
C LYS A 223 36.71 -45.52 -14.08
N LYS A 224 36.09 -46.67 -14.35
CA LYS A 224 34.73 -46.97 -13.92
C LYS A 224 34.69 -47.67 -12.57
N LEU A 225 33.72 -47.27 -11.75
CA LEU A 225 33.21 -48.05 -10.63
C LEU A 225 31.79 -48.53 -11.01
N SER A 226 31.67 -49.80 -11.37
CA SER A 226 30.44 -50.36 -11.96
C SER A 226 29.66 -51.21 -10.98
N PHE A 227 28.40 -50.86 -10.71
CA PHE A 227 27.48 -51.66 -9.90
C PHE A 227 26.70 -52.64 -10.79
N LEU A 228 26.90 -53.95 -10.60
CA LEU A 228 26.26 -55.02 -11.40
C LEU A 228 24.78 -55.25 -11.10
N SER A 229 24.22 -54.56 -10.12
CA SER A 229 22.85 -54.69 -9.63
C SER A 229 22.48 -53.37 -8.92
N TYR A 230 21.39 -53.32 -8.15
CA TYR A 230 21.10 -52.13 -7.35
C TYR A 230 22.26 -51.83 -6.39
N GLY A 231 22.90 -50.68 -6.59
CA GLY A 231 24.02 -50.22 -5.77
C GLY A 231 23.51 -49.74 -4.42
N VAL A 232 24.11 -50.18 -3.32
CA VAL A 232 23.74 -49.74 -1.96
C VAL A 232 25.00 -49.34 -1.20
N LEU A 233 25.09 -48.07 -0.80
CA LEU A 233 26.23 -47.59 -0.01
C LEU A 233 26.12 -48.04 1.45
N ASN A 234 27.28 -48.23 2.09
CA ASN A 234 27.42 -48.75 3.45
C ASN A 234 28.40 -47.92 4.30
N GLY A 235 28.76 -46.72 3.83
CA GLY A 235 29.65 -45.75 4.45
C GLY A 235 29.66 -44.46 3.63
N ASP A 236 30.18 -43.37 4.18
CA ASP A 236 30.25 -42.09 3.47
C ASP A 236 31.22 -42.18 2.29
N CYS A 237 30.88 -41.55 1.16
CA CYS A 237 31.58 -41.74 -0.11
C CYS A 237 31.80 -40.42 -0.85
N THR A 238 33.01 -40.19 -1.36
CA THR A 238 33.32 -39.12 -2.32
C THR A 238 33.85 -39.73 -3.61
N PHE A 239 33.18 -39.44 -4.72
CA PHE A 239 33.55 -39.89 -6.06
C PHE A 239 34.22 -38.73 -6.81
N ASP A 240 35.55 -38.79 -6.90
CA ASP A 240 36.42 -37.77 -7.49
C ASP A 240 37.19 -38.34 -8.68
N ASN A 241 37.14 -37.71 -9.86
CA ASN A 241 37.78 -38.25 -11.08
C ASN A 241 37.48 -39.77 -11.29
N VAL A 242 36.21 -40.16 -11.22
CA VAL A 242 35.76 -41.55 -11.40
C VAL A 242 34.39 -41.57 -12.08
N ASN A 243 34.14 -42.58 -12.91
CA ASN A 243 32.89 -42.77 -13.63
C ASN A 243 32.04 -43.83 -12.92
N VAL A 244 31.02 -43.41 -12.17
CA VAL A 244 30.12 -44.30 -11.43
C VAL A 244 29.01 -44.79 -12.36
N THR A 245 28.92 -46.10 -12.59
CA THR A 245 27.93 -46.69 -13.52
C THR A 245 27.06 -47.74 -12.84
N GLY A 246 25.79 -47.84 -13.22
CA GLY A 246 24.87 -48.83 -12.65
C GLY A 246 23.44 -48.69 -13.15
N SER A 247 22.51 -49.39 -12.50
CA SER A 247 21.06 -49.19 -12.72
C SER A 247 20.49 -48.20 -11.70
N ARG A 248 20.03 -48.66 -10.54
CA ARG A 248 19.69 -47.81 -9.38
C ARG A 248 20.87 -47.70 -8.42
N LEU A 249 21.00 -46.54 -7.76
CA LEU A 249 21.94 -46.32 -6.68
C LEU A 249 21.21 -45.77 -5.44
N PHE A 250 21.45 -46.40 -4.29
CA PHE A 250 20.91 -46.03 -2.99
C PHE A 250 22.07 -45.57 -2.10
N CYS A 251 22.16 -44.26 -1.84
CA CYS A 251 23.16 -43.67 -0.94
C CYS A 251 22.92 -44.04 0.53
N ASN A 252 21.74 -44.59 0.85
CA ASN A 252 21.45 -45.31 2.10
C ASN A 252 21.66 -44.47 3.37
N GLY A 253 21.46 -43.15 3.24
CA GLY A 253 21.62 -42.17 4.33
C GLY A 253 23.07 -41.80 4.67
N TYR A 254 24.04 -42.20 3.84
CA TYR A 254 25.44 -41.80 3.99
C TYR A 254 25.76 -40.54 3.19
N ARG A 255 26.71 -39.73 3.70
CA ARG A 255 27.17 -38.51 3.03
C ARG A 255 27.83 -38.89 1.70
N THR A 256 27.23 -38.49 0.59
CA THR A 256 27.63 -38.92 -0.75
C THR A 256 27.88 -37.74 -1.67
N ILE A 257 29.06 -37.68 -2.29
CA ILE A 257 29.44 -36.61 -3.21
C ILE A 257 29.91 -37.20 -4.55
N PHE A 258 29.38 -36.68 -5.65
CA PHE A 258 29.92 -36.85 -7.00
C PHE A 258 30.47 -35.50 -7.45
N THR A 259 31.78 -35.35 -7.46
CA THR A 259 32.47 -34.07 -7.74
C THR A 259 32.38 -33.67 -9.22
N GLU A 260 32.65 -32.40 -9.53
CA GLU A 260 32.75 -31.89 -10.91
C GLU A 260 33.80 -32.62 -11.78
N ASN A 261 34.84 -33.19 -11.15
CA ASN A 261 35.84 -34.00 -11.85
C ASN A 261 35.31 -35.38 -12.27
N GLY A 262 34.18 -35.83 -11.71
CA GLY A 262 33.64 -37.18 -11.89
C GLY A 262 32.60 -37.29 -13.00
N GLN A 263 32.15 -38.53 -13.21
CA GLN A 263 31.00 -38.84 -14.05
C GLN A 263 30.03 -39.79 -13.36
N ILE A 264 28.74 -39.68 -13.70
CA ILE A 264 27.70 -40.59 -13.26
C ILE A 264 26.83 -41.03 -14.43
N HIS A 265 26.58 -42.34 -14.54
CA HIS A 265 25.80 -42.94 -15.62
C HIS A 265 24.89 -44.04 -15.05
N LEU A 266 23.70 -43.63 -14.62
CA LEU A 266 22.68 -44.53 -14.07
C LEU A 266 21.54 -44.71 -15.06
N SER A 267 21.21 -45.95 -15.42
CA SER A 267 20.08 -46.24 -16.32
C SER A 267 18.71 -46.12 -15.65
N GLU A 268 18.69 -45.99 -14.33
CA GLU A 268 17.52 -45.83 -13.46
C GLU A 268 17.80 -44.75 -12.40
N THR A 269 16.90 -44.60 -11.42
CA THR A 269 16.90 -43.56 -10.38
C THR A 269 18.08 -43.61 -9.39
N LEU A 270 18.52 -42.43 -8.92
CA LEU A 270 19.35 -42.28 -7.70
C LEU A 270 18.47 -41.92 -6.49
N TYR A 271 18.68 -42.60 -5.36
CA TYR A 271 18.04 -42.32 -4.08
C TYR A 271 19.08 -41.95 -3.01
N GLY A 272 18.89 -40.85 -2.29
CA GLY A 272 19.75 -40.46 -1.17
C GLY A 272 19.57 -41.34 0.07
N GLY A 273 18.36 -41.87 0.27
CA GLY A 273 18.01 -42.73 1.39
C GLY A 273 18.15 -44.23 1.12
N GLY A 274 17.48 -45.01 1.95
CA GLY A 274 17.59 -46.48 2.01
C GLY A 274 16.83 -47.23 0.93
N TYR A 275 17.29 -48.45 0.63
CA TYR A 275 16.52 -49.42 -0.16
C TYR A 275 15.62 -50.25 0.76
N LYS A 276 14.32 -49.93 0.76
CA LYS A 276 13.28 -50.57 1.60
C LYS A 276 13.57 -50.46 3.10
N THR A 277 14.24 -49.39 3.49
CA THR A 277 14.75 -49.12 4.85
C THR A 277 14.61 -47.64 5.20
N THR A 278 14.31 -47.36 6.47
CA THR A 278 14.37 -46.00 7.03
C THR A 278 15.79 -45.68 7.44
N VAL A 279 16.24 -44.43 7.20
CA VAL A 279 17.58 -43.94 7.54
C VAL A 279 17.52 -42.68 8.41
N ASN A 280 18.64 -42.30 9.04
CA ASN A 280 18.66 -41.18 9.98
C ASN A 280 18.51 -39.82 9.29
N SER A 281 19.23 -39.60 8.19
CA SER A 281 19.28 -38.36 7.41
C SER A 281 19.79 -38.69 6.00
N THR A 282 19.80 -37.74 5.06
CA THR A 282 20.49 -37.89 3.77
C THR A 282 21.27 -36.64 3.39
N TYR A 283 22.39 -36.81 2.68
CA TYR A 283 23.18 -35.71 2.11
C TYR A 283 23.82 -36.19 0.80
N VAL A 284 23.37 -35.64 -0.32
CA VAL A 284 23.83 -35.99 -1.66
C VAL A 284 24.19 -34.73 -2.45
N VAL A 285 25.39 -34.69 -3.03
CA VAL A 285 25.84 -33.62 -3.94
C VAL A 285 26.22 -34.23 -5.28
N ILE A 286 25.67 -33.71 -6.38
CA ILE A 286 25.89 -34.17 -7.76
C ILE A 286 26.38 -33.00 -8.62
N ALA A 287 27.69 -32.72 -8.52
CA ALA A 287 28.40 -31.77 -9.38
C ALA A 287 28.98 -32.45 -10.66
N ALA A 288 29.02 -33.78 -10.68
CA ALA A 288 29.51 -34.59 -11.81
C ALA A 288 28.72 -34.39 -13.12
N SER A 289 29.28 -34.88 -14.23
CA SER A 289 28.61 -34.91 -15.54
C SER A 289 28.10 -36.31 -15.93
N GLY A 290 27.12 -36.38 -16.84
CA GLY A 290 26.65 -37.64 -17.42
C GLY A 290 25.13 -37.77 -17.49
N TYR A 291 24.57 -38.87 -16.99
CA TYR A 291 23.12 -39.08 -16.97
C TYR A 291 22.60 -39.86 -15.76
N ILE A 292 21.34 -39.59 -15.41
CA ILE A 292 20.54 -40.39 -14.46
C ILE A 292 19.16 -40.61 -15.09
N ASN A 293 18.73 -41.87 -15.21
CA ASN A 293 17.47 -42.30 -15.83
C ASN A 293 17.09 -41.60 -17.17
N PRO A 294 17.96 -41.52 -18.19
CA PRO A 294 17.72 -40.73 -19.41
C PRO A 294 16.67 -41.33 -20.38
N SER A 295 15.77 -42.22 -19.92
CA SER A 295 14.75 -42.87 -20.76
C SER A 295 13.55 -43.50 -20.00
N SER A 296 13.37 -43.24 -18.70
CA SER A 296 12.31 -43.83 -17.84
C SER A 296 12.15 -45.34 -17.97
N SER A 297 13.27 -46.07 -18.09
CA SER A 297 13.26 -47.51 -18.38
C SER A 297 12.69 -48.39 -17.25
N SER A 298 12.41 -47.80 -16.08
CA SER A 298 12.21 -48.51 -14.81
C SER A 298 11.29 -47.81 -13.79
N GLY A 299 10.72 -46.65 -14.11
CA GLY A 299 10.00 -45.79 -13.17
C GLY A 299 10.01 -44.32 -13.60
N LEU A 300 9.25 -43.48 -12.88
CA LEU A 300 9.08 -42.04 -13.16
C LEU A 300 10.03 -41.13 -12.36
N HIS A 301 11.13 -41.66 -11.79
CA HIS A 301 11.98 -40.90 -10.86
C HIS A 301 13.41 -40.75 -11.39
N ASP A 302 13.96 -39.55 -11.35
CA ASP A 302 15.37 -39.30 -11.72
C ASP A 302 16.27 -39.29 -10.49
N VAL A 303 16.07 -38.31 -9.60
CA VAL A 303 16.84 -38.18 -8.35
C VAL A 303 15.90 -37.86 -7.18
N ILE A 304 15.98 -38.68 -6.13
CA ILE A 304 15.12 -38.63 -4.95
C ILE A 304 16.00 -38.44 -3.72
N GLY A 305 15.81 -37.38 -2.95
CA GLY A 305 16.66 -37.05 -1.79
C GLY A 305 16.56 -38.05 -0.63
N GLY A 306 15.40 -38.65 -0.43
CA GLY A 306 15.10 -39.60 0.64
C GLY A 306 15.07 -41.07 0.21
N SER A 307 14.36 -41.89 0.97
CA SER A 307 14.35 -43.35 0.89
C SER A 307 13.32 -43.91 -0.10
N TYR A 308 13.61 -45.11 -0.64
CA TYR A 308 12.68 -45.90 -1.45
C TYR A 308 12.02 -46.98 -0.59
N GLN A 309 10.69 -46.94 -0.47
CA GLN A 309 9.91 -47.80 0.41
C GLN A 309 10.37 -47.78 1.89
N GLY A 310 10.78 -46.60 2.36
CA GLY A 310 11.21 -46.30 3.73
C GLY A 310 11.13 -44.79 3.97
N SER A 311 11.46 -44.35 5.19
CA SER A 311 11.44 -42.92 5.58
C SER A 311 12.85 -42.35 5.78
N VAL A 312 12.92 -41.07 6.17
CA VAL A 312 14.08 -40.44 6.79
C VAL A 312 13.65 -39.84 8.14
N GLU A 313 14.37 -40.11 9.23
CA GLU A 313 13.99 -39.68 10.59
C GLU A 313 14.33 -38.22 10.91
N GLY A 314 15.37 -37.67 10.27
CA GLY A 314 15.81 -36.28 10.33
C GLY A 314 15.80 -35.64 8.94
N ASP A 315 16.81 -34.84 8.64
CA ASP A 315 16.84 -33.98 7.45
C ASP A 315 17.25 -34.70 6.15
N THR A 316 16.82 -34.17 5.01
CA THR A 316 17.31 -34.54 3.67
C THR A 316 17.95 -33.34 2.97
N TYR A 317 19.11 -33.57 2.34
CA TYR A 317 19.80 -32.58 1.51
C TYR A 317 20.19 -33.21 0.17
N LEU A 318 19.74 -32.58 -0.91
CA LEU A 318 20.05 -32.96 -2.29
C LEU A 318 20.49 -31.73 -3.08
N GLU A 319 21.68 -31.76 -3.67
CA GLU A 319 22.24 -30.69 -4.48
C GLU A 319 22.68 -31.24 -5.85
N ILE A 320 22.31 -30.55 -6.94
CA ILE A 320 22.61 -30.96 -8.31
C ILE A 320 23.11 -29.74 -9.09
N THR A 321 24.44 -29.62 -9.23
CA THR A 321 25.16 -28.48 -9.83
C THR A 321 25.97 -28.88 -11.08
N GLY A 322 25.79 -30.12 -11.54
CA GLY A 322 26.53 -30.72 -12.66
C GLY A 322 25.96 -30.43 -14.05
N ASP A 323 26.34 -31.29 -15.00
CA ASP A 323 25.74 -31.39 -16.34
C ASP A 323 25.16 -32.81 -16.48
N ILE A 324 23.92 -32.97 -16.01
CA ILE A 324 23.24 -34.26 -15.92
C ILE A 324 22.06 -34.27 -16.90
N GLN A 325 22.12 -35.16 -17.90
CA GLN A 325 20.94 -35.52 -18.66
C GLN A 325 20.00 -36.37 -17.79
N MET A 326 18.72 -35.98 -17.80
CA MET A 326 17.62 -36.66 -17.13
C MET A 326 16.46 -36.86 -18.12
N GLN A 327 15.41 -37.61 -17.76
CA GLN A 327 14.24 -37.78 -18.63
C GLN A 327 13.15 -36.77 -18.25
N GLY A 328 12.90 -35.81 -19.13
CA GLY A 328 11.90 -34.77 -18.90
C GLY A 328 10.51 -35.32 -18.52
N GLY A 329 9.88 -34.67 -17.54
CA GLY A 329 8.61 -35.09 -16.94
C GLY A 329 8.71 -36.08 -15.77
N ASN A 330 9.88 -36.62 -15.46
CA ASN A 330 10.08 -37.44 -14.26
C ASN A 330 10.23 -36.58 -12.99
N HIS A 331 9.93 -37.21 -11.85
CA HIS A 331 9.92 -36.64 -10.51
C HIS A 331 11.34 -36.48 -9.94
N LEU A 332 11.63 -35.28 -9.44
CA LEU A 332 12.87 -34.90 -8.76
C LEU A 332 12.52 -34.13 -7.49
N ASN A 333 12.69 -34.76 -6.33
CA ASN A 333 12.24 -34.20 -5.04
C ASN A 333 13.15 -34.61 -3.87
N PRO A 334 13.20 -33.83 -2.76
CA PRO A 334 14.02 -34.17 -1.59
C PRO A 334 13.38 -35.25 -0.69
N GLY A 335 12.23 -35.82 -1.09
CA GLY A 335 11.38 -36.69 -0.27
C GLY A 335 11.66 -38.18 -0.36
N CYS A 336 10.78 -38.97 0.25
CA CYS A 336 10.81 -40.44 0.20
C CYS A 336 9.71 -40.97 -0.72
N MET A 337 9.97 -42.01 -1.50
CA MET A 337 9.00 -42.56 -2.46
C MET A 337 8.48 -43.92 -2.02
N LYS A 338 7.17 -44.11 -2.05
CA LYS A 338 6.51 -45.39 -1.71
C LYS A 338 6.78 -46.52 -2.71
N GLY A 339 7.17 -46.21 -3.94
CA GLY A 339 7.37 -47.18 -5.03
C GLY A 339 8.21 -46.59 -6.17
N ASP A 340 8.04 -47.08 -7.40
CA ASP A 340 8.70 -46.55 -8.61
C ASP A 340 7.78 -45.70 -9.52
N GLY A 341 6.55 -45.46 -9.09
CA GLY A 341 5.52 -44.72 -9.84
C GLY A 341 4.76 -45.55 -10.88
N THR A 342 5.35 -46.64 -11.41
CA THR A 342 4.85 -47.35 -12.60
C THR A 342 4.37 -48.78 -12.35
N SER A 343 5.06 -49.54 -11.51
CA SER A 343 4.82 -50.97 -11.32
C SER A 343 3.71 -51.28 -10.30
N GLY A 344 3.32 -50.28 -9.51
CA GLY A 344 2.36 -50.42 -8.40
C GLY A 344 2.95 -51.11 -7.17
N ASP A 345 4.27 -51.27 -7.11
CA ASP A 345 5.05 -51.83 -6.00
C ASP A 345 4.83 -51.14 -4.66
N GLY A 346 4.49 -49.84 -4.67
CA GLY A 346 4.21 -49.04 -3.47
C GLY A 346 2.84 -49.26 -2.81
N ARG A 347 2.00 -50.14 -3.35
CA ARG A 347 0.62 -50.36 -2.87
C ARG A 347 0.55 -50.84 -1.42
N ASP A 348 1.38 -51.82 -1.07
CA ASP A 348 1.37 -52.47 0.25
C ASP A 348 2.45 -51.88 1.19
N VAL A 349 3.05 -50.75 0.79
CA VAL A 349 4.07 -50.03 1.56
C VAL A 349 3.39 -49.02 2.51
N PRO A 350 3.84 -48.88 3.78
CA PRO A 350 3.37 -47.83 4.68
C PRO A 350 3.55 -46.42 4.10
N ASP A 351 2.83 -45.44 4.61
CA ASP A 351 3.05 -44.04 4.25
C ASP A 351 4.44 -43.58 4.76
N VAL A 352 5.20 -42.89 3.90
CA VAL A 352 6.60 -42.53 4.13
C VAL A 352 6.74 -41.04 4.47
N TYR A 353 7.81 -40.68 5.17
CA TYR A 353 8.02 -39.31 5.65
C TYR A 353 9.50 -38.88 5.64
N VAL A 354 9.72 -37.57 5.65
CA VAL A 354 10.96 -36.94 6.13
C VAL A 354 10.66 -36.30 7.49
N GLY A 355 11.47 -36.62 8.50
CA GLY A 355 11.22 -36.25 9.89
C GLY A 355 11.74 -34.88 10.30
N GLY A 356 12.80 -34.41 9.65
CA GLY A 356 13.35 -33.05 9.73
C GLY A 356 12.97 -32.19 8.52
N ASN A 357 13.87 -31.29 8.16
CA ASN A 357 13.75 -30.40 7.00
C ASN A 357 14.19 -31.09 5.71
N ALA A 358 13.73 -30.59 4.56
CA ALA A 358 14.04 -31.16 3.25
C ALA A 358 14.52 -30.06 2.28
N THR A 359 15.77 -30.15 1.82
CA THR A 359 16.38 -29.18 0.91
C THR A 359 16.72 -29.83 -0.43
N LEU A 360 16.29 -29.21 -1.52
CA LEU A 360 16.71 -29.50 -2.89
C LEU A 360 17.32 -28.24 -3.53
N ILE A 361 18.54 -28.34 -4.03
CA ILE A 361 19.20 -27.34 -4.87
C ILE A 361 19.36 -27.93 -6.29
N TYR A 362 18.89 -27.21 -7.31
CA TYR A 362 18.97 -27.59 -8.72
C TYR A 362 19.56 -26.45 -9.55
N ASP A 363 20.72 -26.69 -10.13
CA ASP A 363 21.56 -25.74 -10.86
C ASP A 363 22.22 -26.48 -12.04
N ASN A 364 21.37 -27.16 -12.81
CA ASN A 364 21.80 -28.14 -13.81
C ASN A 364 22.11 -27.45 -15.14
N LYS A 365 23.36 -27.58 -15.60
CA LYS A 365 23.83 -26.97 -16.86
C LYS A 365 23.15 -27.56 -18.11
N ASN A 366 22.45 -28.69 -17.98
CA ASN A 366 21.78 -29.38 -19.09
C ASN A 366 20.41 -28.77 -19.45
N SER A 367 20.41 -27.63 -20.13
CA SER A 367 19.20 -26.83 -20.39
C SER A 367 18.28 -27.31 -21.53
N THR A 368 18.60 -28.40 -22.24
CA THR A 368 17.84 -28.82 -23.44
C THR A 368 17.43 -30.29 -23.51
N ALA A 369 17.94 -31.17 -22.64
CA ALA A 369 17.53 -32.58 -22.57
C ALA A 369 16.90 -32.97 -21.23
N ALA A 370 17.26 -32.29 -20.13
CA ALA A 370 16.67 -32.48 -18.81
C ALA A 370 15.58 -31.42 -18.53
N SER A 371 14.32 -31.85 -18.41
CA SER A 371 13.20 -31.02 -17.92
C SER A 371 12.39 -31.78 -16.86
N PRO A 372 12.99 -32.16 -15.71
CA PRO A 372 12.29 -32.88 -14.65
C PRO A 372 11.17 -32.04 -14.03
N ALA A 373 10.18 -32.70 -13.44
CA ALA A 373 9.25 -32.07 -12.52
C ALA A 373 9.93 -31.92 -11.15
N ILE A 374 10.11 -30.68 -10.70
CA ILE A 374 10.70 -30.40 -9.39
C ILE A 374 9.58 -30.28 -8.36
N GLU A 375 9.65 -31.08 -7.31
CA GLU A 375 8.57 -31.18 -6.32
C GLU A 375 9.11 -31.02 -4.89
N GLY A 376 8.34 -30.35 -4.04
CA GLY A 376 8.57 -30.33 -2.60
C GLY A 376 8.27 -31.71 -2.01
N THR A 377 7.13 -32.31 -2.36
CA THR A 377 6.79 -33.69 -2.00
C THR A 377 5.86 -34.36 -3.03
N TYR A 378 6.11 -35.65 -3.28
CA TYR A 378 5.21 -36.59 -3.95
C TYR A 378 4.97 -37.77 -3.00
N GLY A 379 3.74 -37.95 -2.51
CA GLY A 379 3.34 -39.11 -1.71
C GLY A 379 4.01 -39.24 -0.33
N CYS A 380 4.65 -38.17 0.16
CA CYS A 380 5.47 -38.17 1.37
C CYS A 380 5.04 -37.07 2.36
N GLU A 381 4.99 -37.39 3.65
CA GLU A 381 4.78 -36.37 4.71
C GLU A 381 6.11 -35.71 5.07
N MET A 382 6.25 -34.41 4.79
CA MET A 382 7.37 -33.59 5.24
C MET A 382 7.02 -32.97 6.59
N LYS A 383 7.76 -33.33 7.65
CA LYS A 383 7.43 -32.91 9.02
C LYS A 383 8.10 -31.59 9.43
N GLY A 384 9.25 -31.27 8.86
CA GLY A 384 9.88 -29.95 8.95
C GLY A 384 9.53 -29.04 7.77
N ASP A 385 10.42 -28.08 7.53
CA ASP A 385 10.35 -27.10 6.44
C ASP A 385 10.93 -27.67 5.13
N VAL A 386 10.46 -27.16 3.99
CA VAL A 386 10.91 -27.58 2.64
C VAL A 386 11.45 -26.39 1.86
N THR A 387 12.65 -26.55 1.28
CA THR A 387 13.28 -25.54 0.41
C THR A 387 13.59 -26.12 -0.97
N LEU A 388 13.13 -25.43 -2.02
CA LEU A 388 13.40 -25.72 -3.43
C LEU A 388 14.19 -24.55 -4.03
N ASP A 389 15.50 -24.70 -4.17
CA ASP A 389 16.43 -23.70 -4.72
C ASP A 389 16.79 -24.05 -6.17
N VAL A 390 16.01 -23.55 -7.12
CA VAL A 390 16.05 -23.91 -8.53
C VAL A 390 16.63 -22.75 -9.35
N ARG A 391 17.93 -22.78 -9.61
CA ARG A 391 18.71 -21.61 -10.04
C ARG A 391 18.81 -21.42 -11.55
N ALA A 392 19.03 -22.52 -12.27
CA ALA A 392 19.26 -22.56 -13.71
C ALA A 392 18.99 -23.96 -14.30
N GLY A 393 18.94 -24.03 -15.63
CA GLY A 393 18.71 -25.26 -16.38
C GLY A 393 17.33 -25.26 -17.04
N SER A 394 16.72 -26.43 -17.17
CA SER A 394 15.32 -26.57 -17.61
C SER A 394 14.56 -27.47 -16.65
N VAL A 395 13.26 -27.20 -16.51
CA VAL A 395 12.29 -27.93 -15.69
C VAL A 395 10.99 -28.12 -16.46
N ALA A 396 10.14 -29.04 -16.02
CA ALA A 396 8.73 -29.02 -16.37
C ALA A 396 8.07 -27.85 -15.61
N GLY A 397 7.68 -28.09 -14.36
CA GLY A 397 7.24 -27.07 -13.40
C GLY A 397 7.94 -27.23 -12.04
N ILE A 398 7.58 -26.37 -11.09
CA ILE A 398 8.13 -26.37 -9.73
C ILE A 398 6.95 -26.31 -8.75
N VAL A 399 6.64 -27.40 -8.06
CA VAL A 399 5.45 -27.51 -7.19
C VAL A 399 5.81 -27.89 -5.77
N GLY A 400 5.19 -27.30 -4.74
CA GLY A 400 5.44 -27.74 -3.36
C GLY A 400 4.83 -29.10 -3.02
N THR A 401 3.70 -29.46 -3.64
CA THR A 401 2.96 -30.70 -3.34
C THR A 401 2.33 -31.30 -4.60
N GLU A 402 2.83 -32.45 -5.04
CA GLU A 402 2.28 -33.21 -6.16
C GLU A 402 1.21 -34.23 -5.68
N GLU A 403 0.55 -35.00 -6.56
CA GLU A 403 -0.36 -36.06 -6.13
C GLU A 403 0.34 -37.19 -5.33
N PRO A 404 -0.37 -37.94 -4.46
CA PRO A 404 -1.75 -37.77 -4.07
C PRO A 404 -1.93 -36.85 -2.85
N VAL A 405 -2.98 -36.02 -2.92
CA VAL A 405 -3.32 -34.94 -1.98
C VAL A 405 -3.40 -35.32 -0.49
N ASP A 406 -3.74 -36.56 -0.14
CA ASP A 406 -3.83 -37.01 1.27
C ASP A 406 -2.49 -37.55 1.84
N LYS A 407 -1.42 -37.52 1.04
CA LYS A 407 -0.07 -37.98 1.39
C LYS A 407 0.99 -36.92 1.21
N SER A 408 0.91 -36.15 0.12
CA SER A 408 1.79 -35.03 -0.20
C SER A 408 1.47 -33.84 0.70
N ILE A 409 2.00 -33.87 1.93
CA ILE A 409 1.71 -32.89 2.97
C ILE A 409 3.02 -32.31 3.49
N ILE A 410 3.10 -30.99 3.51
CA ILE A 410 4.15 -30.26 4.22
C ILE A 410 3.58 -29.76 5.54
N ARG A 411 4.27 -30.02 6.65
CA ARG A 411 3.85 -29.59 8.00
C ARG A 411 4.50 -28.26 8.40
N GLY A 412 5.75 -28.03 8.00
CA GLY A 412 6.46 -26.78 8.18
C GLY A 412 6.15 -25.75 7.09
N ASN A 413 7.07 -24.80 6.92
CA ASN A 413 7.07 -23.82 5.84
C ASN A 413 7.48 -24.45 4.51
N LEU A 414 7.12 -23.78 3.41
CA LEU A 414 7.61 -24.05 2.06
C LEU A 414 8.28 -22.78 1.51
N HIS A 415 9.50 -22.92 1.01
CA HIS A 415 10.22 -21.88 0.28
C HIS A 415 10.58 -22.39 -1.11
N ILE A 416 10.09 -21.70 -2.14
CA ILE A 416 10.48 -21.91 -3.54
C ILE A 416 11.32 -20.70 -3.96
N ILE A 417 12.47 -20.96 -4.55
CA ILE A 417 13.37 -19.98 -5.15
C ILE A 417 13.56 -20.41 -6.61
N ALA A 418 13.15 -19.57 -7.56
CA ALA A 418 13.20 -19.88 -8.99
C ALA A 418 14.01 -18.82 -9.76
N GLY A 419 15.11 -19.23 -10.36
CA GLY A 419 16.17 -18.34 -10.80
C GLY A 419 17.15 -18.01 -9.67
N ASN A 420 18.12 -17.13 -9.93
CA ASN A 420 19.10 -16.71 -8.94
C ASN A 420 19.59 -15.27 -9.22
N PRO A 421 19.71 -14.38 -8.20
CA PRO A 421 20.15 -13.00 -8.39
C PRO A 421 21.58 -12.88 -8.93
N ALA A 422 22.43 -13.89 -8.77
CA ALA A 422 23.79 -13.92 -9.34
C ALA A 422 23.81 -14.23 -10.86
N TYR A 423 22.69 -14.67 -11.44
CA TYR A 423 22.55 -15.06 -12.85
C TYR A 423 21.77 -14.05 -13.69
N GLU A 424 21.26 -12.98 -13.08
CA GLU A 424 20.52 -11.94 -13.80
C GLU A 424 21.40 -11.26 -14.87
N ASN A 425 20.86 -11.10 -16.07
CA ASN A 425 21.57 -10.59 -17.26
C ASN A 425 22.77 -11.47 -17.70
N THR A 426 22.77 -12.76 -17.37
CA THR A 426 23.74 -13.76 -17.87
C THR A 426 23.09 -14.79 -18.79
N ASP A 427 23.88 -15.65 -19.43
CA ASP A 427 23.36 -16.77 -20.24
C ASP A 427 22.81 -17.94 -19.38
N GLN A 428 22.90 -17.88 -18.04
CA GLN A 428 22.41 -18.93 -17.12
C GLN A 428 20.90 -18.76 -16.84
N VAL A 429 20.08 -19.29 -17.74
CA VAL A 429 18.61 -19.20 -17.67
C VAL A 429 18.01 -20.41 -16.92
N LEU A 430 16.98 -20.17 -16.11
CA LEU A 430 16.02 -21.21 -15.72
C LEU A 430 14.87 -21.20 -16.73
N ARG A 431 14.79 -22.24 -17.57
CA ARG A 431 13.69 -22.42 -18.53
C ARG A 431 12.52 -23.15 -17.89
N LEU A 432 11.38 -22.46 -17.82
CA LEU A 432 10.10 -23.03 -17.42
C LEU A 432 9.45 -23.75 -18.61
N GLY A 433 8.85 -24.92 -18.39
CA GLY A 433 8.42 -25.82 -19.46
C GLY A 433 6.96 -25.64 -19.88
N SER A 434 6.72 -25.25 -21.13
CA SER A 434 5.36 -25.15 -21.72
C SER A 434 4.41 -24.31 -20.85
N ASN A 435 3.37 -24.92 -20.27
CA ASN A 435 2.38 -24.29 -19.39
C ASN A 435 2.47 -24.77 -17.92
N TRP A 436 3.57 -25.44 -17.55
CA TRP A 436 3.73 -26.00 -16.21
C TRP A 436 4.13 -24.91 -15.20
N PRO A 437 3.25 -24.58 -14.23
CA PRO A 437 3.42 -23.43 -13.35
C PRO A 437 4.45 -23.64 -12.24
N ILE A 438 4.77 -22.54 -11.55
CA ILE A 438 5.35 -22.55 -10.21
C ILE A 438 4.19 -22.52 -9.21
N ILE A 439 4.07 -23.52 -8.32
CA ILE A 439 2.99 -23.59 -7.33
C ILE A 439 3.54 -23.85 -5.93
N GLY A 440 3.09 -23.08 -4.94
CA GLY A 440 3.31 -23.39 -3.53
C GLY A 440 2.52 -24.63 -3.08
N ALA A 441 1.26 -24.44 -2.67
CA ALA A 441 0.37 -25.57 -2.35
C ALA A 441 -0.47 -25.98 -3.57
N GLY A 442 -0.27 -27.19 -4.09
CA GLY A 442 -0.99 -27.77 -5.22
C GLY A 442 -0.15 -27.99 -6.49
N ASN A 443 -0.82 -28.40 -7.57
CA ASN A 443 -0.24 -28.72 -8.87
C ASN A 443 -1.23 -28.39 -10.02
N SER A 444 -0.79 -28.51 -11.28
CA SER A 444 -1.60 -28.25 -12.49
C SER A 444 -2.93 -29.02 -12.54
N PHE A 445 -2.98 -30.20 -11.92
CA PHE A 445 -4.12 -31.11 -11.96
C PHE A 445 -5.11 -30.89 -10.80
N ALA A 446 -4.81 -30.02 -9.85
CA ALA A 446 -5.60 -29.81 -8.64
C ALA A 446 -7.08 -29.46 -8.90
N LEU A 447 -7.39 -28.82 -10.04
CA LEU A 447 -8.74 -28.46 -10.49
C LEU A 447 -9.29 -29.32 -11.64
N TYR A 448 -8.64 -30.44 -11.99
CA TYR A 448 -9.12 -31.32 -13.06
C TYR A 448 -10.45 -32.03 -12.66
N PRO A 449 -11.34 -32.33 -13.63
CA PRO A 449 -12.64 -32.94 -13.35
C PRO A 449 -12.54 -34.27 -12.59
N GLY A 450 -12.91 -34.26 -11.31
CA GLY A 450 -12.89 -35.43 -10.43
C GLY A 450 -11.84 -35.39 -9.31
N ALA A 451 -10.96 -34.40 -9.28
CA ALA A 451 -10.02 -34.20 -8.16
C ALA A 451 -10.79 -33.85 -6.87
N VAL A 452 -10.39 -34.40 -5.72
CA VAL A 452 -11.06 -34.21 -4.41
C VAL A 452 -10.06 -33.89 -3.31
N GLY A 453 -10.32 -32.86 -2.50
CA GLY A 453 -9.48 -32.45 -1.37
C GLY A 453 -8.47 -31.36 -1.73
N ASN A 454 -7.88 -30.75 -0.71
CA ASN A 454 -6.96 -29.61 -0.83
C ASN A 454 -5.56 -30.00 -0.35
N TYR A 455 -4.54 -29.58 -1.09
CA TYR A 455 -3.13 -29.82 -0.77
C TYR A 455 -2.71 -29.03 0.47
N THR A 456 -1.87 -29.58 1.35
CA THR A 456 -1.63 -28.97 2.67
C THR A 456 -0.18 -28.53 2.85
N VAL A 457 0.01 -27.24 3.15
CA VAL A 457 1.24 -26.65 3.71
C VAL A 457 0.89 -26.06 5.08
N GLY A 458 1.47 -26.61 6.16
CA GLY A 458 1.13 -26.25 7.53
C GLY A 458 1.68 -24.90 8.01
N GLY A 459 2.82 -24.47 7.47
CA GLY A 459 3.44 -23.17 7.74
C GLY A 459 3.15 -22.13 6.65
N ASN A 460 4.09 -21.20 6.49
CA ASN A 460 4.05 -20.18 5.44
C ASN A 460 4.47 -20.75 4.09
N ILE A 461 4.08 -20.07 3.01
CA ILE A 461 4.61 -20.26 1.65
C ILE A 461 5.33 -18.98 1.25
N THR A 462 6.59 -19.11 0.84
CA THR A 462 7.36 -18.05 0.17
C THR A 462 7.74 -18.54 -1.22
N ILE A 463 7.49 -17.72 -2.25
CA ILE A 463 7.95 -17.96 -3.62
C ILE A 463 8.73 -16.73 -4.08
N ASP A 464 10.05 -16.86 -4.19
CA ASP A 464 10.92 -15.83 -4.76
C ASP A 464 11.27 -16.23 -6.21
N THR A 465 11.09 -15.32 -7.17
CA THR A 465 11.48 -15.54 -8.56
C THR A 465 12.37 -14.41 -9.08
N TYR A 466 13.40 -14.75 -9.85
CA TYR A 466 14.45 -13.81 -10.29
C TYR A 466 14.45 -13.57 -11.80
N GLU A 467 15.26 -12.61 -12.27
CA GLU A 467 15.20 -12.13 -13.64
C GLU A 467 15.53 -13.22 -14.68
N ASN A 468 16.33 -14.23 -14.33
CA ASN A 468 16.70 -15.33 -15.22
C ASN A 468 15.66 -16.48 -15.28
N ALA A 469 14.51 -16.36 -14.62
CA ALA A 469 13.41 -17.34 -14.68
C ALA A 469 12.45 -17.04 -15.84
N TRP A 470 12.58 -17.78 -16.94
CA TRP A 470 11.95 -17.47 -18.23
C TRP A 470 11.08 -18.60 -18.78
N ALA A 471 9.86 -18.24 -19.19
CA ALA A 471 9.10 -18.99 -20.19
C ALA A 471 9.57 -18.66 -21.62
N TRP A 472 9.68 -17.37 -21.96
CA TRP A 472 10.15 -16.85 -23.26
C TRP A 472 11.37 -15.95 -23.10
N ASP A 473 12.10 -15.72 -24.18
CA ASP A 473 13.38 -15.01 -24.15
C ASP A 473 13.18 -13.50 -23.98
N LYS A 474 14.00 -12.87 -23.11
CA LYS A 474 13.89 -11.45 -22.79
C LYS A 474 13.99 -10.55 -24.03
N GLY A 475 13.10 -9.55 -24.09
CA GLY A 475 12.98 -8.66 -25.26
C GLY A 475 12.24 -9.25 -26.46
N THR A 476 11.63 -10.44 -26.32
CA THR A 476 10.72 -11.03 -27.32
C THR A 476 9.27 -11.04 -26.81
N THR A 477 8.31 -11.13 -27.74
CA THR A 477 6.90 -11.43 -27.40
C THR A 477 6.69 -12.95 -27.49
N PRO A 478 6.07 -13.60 -26.49
CA PRO A 478 5.82 -15.03 -26.53
C PRO A 478 4.81 -15.41 -27.63
N THR A 479 4.95 -16.62 -28.17
CA THR A 479 4.11 -17.14 -29.27
C THR A 479 3.08 -18.18 -28.82
N SER A 480 2.79 -18.26 -27.53
CA SER A 480 1.80 -19.17 -26.94
C SER A 480 0.84 -18.42 -26.01
N TYR A 481 -0.42 -18.87 -25.95
CA TYR A 481 -1.39 -18.52 -24.90
C TYR A 481 -1.35 -19.51 -23.73
N ASP A 482 -0.63 -20.62 -23.91
CA ASP A 482 -0.42 -21.71 -22.96
C ASP A 482 1.05 -21.60 -22.49
N LEU A 483 1.25 -20.84 -21.41
CA LEU A 483 2.54 -20.48 -20.79
C LEU A 483 2.46 -20.71 -19.27
N PRO A 484 3.57 -20.71 -18.52
CA PRO A 484 3.55 -21.06 -17.11
C PRO A 484 3.13 -19.85 -16.26
N GLU A 485 2.41 -20.14 -15.18
CA GLU A 485 1.88 -19.16 -14.22
C GLU A 485 2.56 -19.33 -12.85
N ILE A 486 2.38 -18.37 -11.94
CA ILE A 486 2.79 -18.51 -10.53
C ILE A 486 1.54 -18.55 -9.65
N TYR A 487 1.40 -19.59 -8.82
CA TYR A 487 0.38 -19.67 -7.78
C TYR A 487 1.01 -19.83 -6.39
N GLY A 488 0.71 -18.94 -5.46
CA GLY A 488 1.05 -19.16 -4.05
C GLY A 488 0.33 -20.39 -3.48
N ALA A 489 -0.94 -20.56 -3.87
CA ALA A 489 -1.68 -21.81 -3.70
C ALA A 489 -2.70 -22.00 -4.83
N LEU A 490 -2.83 -23.23 -5.32
CA LEU A 490 -3.86 -23.70 -6.24
C LEU A 490 -4.57 -24.89 -5.58
N ARG A 491 -5.75 -24.63 -5.02
CA ARG A 491 -6.49 -25.57 -4.15
C ARG A 491 -5.70 -26.04 -2.91
N GLY A 492 -4.99 -25.11 -2.29
CA GLY A 492 -4.24 -25.32 -1.05
C GLY A 492 -5.05 -25.06 0.22
N ASN A 493 -4.64 -25.71 1.31
CA ASN A 493 -4.88 -25.34 2.68
C ASN A 493 -3.52 -24.86 3.24
N VAL A 494 -3.40 -23.55 3.49
CA VAL A 494 -2.15 -22.91 3.94
C VAL A 494 -2.32 -22.43 5.37
N GLY A 495 -1.52 -22.98 6.29
CA GLY A 495 -1.61 -22.70 7.73
C GLY A 495 -0.95 -21.39 8.18
N GLY A 496 -0.06 -20.83 7.36
CA GLY A 496 0.55 -19.52 7.55
C GLY A 496 0.16 -18.50 6.46
N ASN A 497 1.06 -17.56 6.22
CA ASN A 497 0.95 -16.55 5.16
C ASN A 497 1.37 -17.13 3.79
N ILE A 498 0.94 -16.47 2.71
CA ILE A 498 1.54 -16.59 1.38
C ILE A 498 2.30 -15.30 1.07
N THR A 499 3.53 -15.41 0.60
CA THR A 499 4.32 -14.32 0.02
C THR A 499 4.89 -14.74 -1.33
N ILE A 500 4.65 -13.95 -2.37
CA ILE A 500 5.28 -14.10 -3.69
C ILE A 500 6.12 -12.84 -3.94
N ASN A 501 7.42 -12.98 -4.18
CA ASN A 501 8.31 -11.89 -4.58
C ASN A 501 8.87 -12.19 -5.97
N ALA A 502 8.23 -11.66 -7.01
CA ALA A 502 8.66 -11.84 -8.39
C ALA A 502 9.48 -10.63 -8.86
N HIS A 503 10.74 -10.87 -9.23
CA HIS A 503 11.70 -9.88 -9.73
C HIS A 503 12.09 -10.21 -11.18
N GLY A 504 11.77 -9.35 -12.13
CA GLY A 504 12.24 -9.44 -13.53
C GLY A 504 11.80 -10.68 -14.34
N SER A 505 11.05 -11.62 -13.74
CA SER A 505 10.71 -12.91 -14.36
C SER A 505 9.70 -12.79 -15.51
N HIS A 506 9.74 -13.78 -16.42
CA HIS A 506 8.91 -13.83 -17.63
C HIS A 506 7.92 -15.01 -17.55
N VAL A 507 6.68 -14.74 -17.13
CA VAL A 507 5.59 -15.73 -16.88
C VAL A 507 4.23 -15.17 -17.34
N GLN A 508 3.18 -15.98 -17.45
CA GLN A 508 1.88 -15.49 -17.97
C GLN A 508 1.10 -14.66 -16.94
N ASN A 509 0.78 -15.26 -15.79
CA ASN A 509 -0.06 -14.68 -14.74
C ASN A 509 0.52 -14.99 -13.35
N ILE A 510 0.17 -14.17 -12.35
CA ILE A 510 0.50 -14.39 -10.92
C ILE A 510 -0.78 -14.39 -10.09
N PHE A 511 -0.98 -15.44 -9.30
CA PHE A 511 -2.11 -15.61 -8.39
C PHE A 511 -1.60 -15.85 -6.96
N GLY A 512 -1.97 -14.98 -6.02
CA GLY A 512 -1.64 -15.16 -4.61
C GLY A 512 -2.26 -16.46 -4.06
N ALA A 513 -3.57 -16.62 -4.23
CA ALA A 513 -4.25 -17.88 -3.97
C ALA A 513 -5.45 -18.09 -4.91
N SER A 514 -5.58 -19.29 -5.49
CA SER A 514 -6.74 -19.73 -6.28
C SER A 514 -7.39 -20.93 -5.61
N ASP A 515 -8.71 -20.91 -5.43
CA ASP A 515 -9.50 -22.06 -4.92
C ASP A 515 -9.05 -22.59 -3.54
N SER A 516 -8.38 -21.75 -2.76
CA SER A 516 -7.58 -22.11 -1.59
C SER A 516 -8.08 -21.48 -0.28
N VAL A 517 -7.64 -22.03 0.85
CA VAL A 517 -7.93 -21.51 2.20
C VAL A 517 -6.63 -21.18 2.92
N VAL A 518 -6.39 -19.88 3.15
CA VAL A 518 -5.17 -19.33 3.78
C VAL A 518 -5.48 -18.81 5.18
N GLN A 519 -4.76 -19.28 6.20
CA GLN A 519 -4.95 -18.85 7.59
C GLN A 519 -4.18 -17.56 7.95
N GLY A 520 -3.19 -17.16 7.13
CA GLY A 520 -2.47 -15.90 7.23
C GLY A 520 -2.94 -14.84 6.21
N SER A 521 -2.05 -13.90 5.91
CA SER A 521 -2.17 -12.92 4.82
C SER A 521 -1.77 -13.50 3.46
N VAL A 522 -2.09 -12.79 2.38
CA VAL A 522 -1.60 -13.08 1.02
C VAL A 522 -0.92 -11.83 0.46
N THR A 523 0.37 -11.93 0.18
CA THR A 523 1.20 -10.84 -0.32
C THR A 523 1.79 -11.21 -1.68
N VAL A 524 1.64 -10.34 -2.68
CA VAL A 524 2.26 -10.47 -4.00
C VAL A 524 3.03 -9.19 -4.30
N ASN A 525 4.35 -9.29 -4.40
CA ASN A 525 5.26 -8.21 -4.75
C ASN A 525 5.85 -8.49 -6.13
N ALA A 526 5.45 -7.71 -7.13
CA ALA A 526 5.95 -7.79 -8.50
C ALA A 526 6.84 -6.58 -8.80
N THR A 527 8.12 -6.82 -9.07
CA THR A 527 9.11 -5.79 -9.44
C THR A 527 9.68 -6.08 -10.82
N ASP A 528 9.49 -5.16 -11.76
CA ASP A 528 10.01 -5.22 -13.13
C ASP A 528 9.75 -6.53 -13.93
N VAL A 529 8.71 -7.28 -13.54
CA VAL A 529 8.25 -8.50 -14.24
C VAL A 529 7.64 -8.20 -15.61
N GLU A 530 7.73 -9.15 -16.54
CA GLU A 530 6.95 -9.14 -17.79
C GLU A 530 5.87 -10.21 -17.73
N LEU A 531 4.59 -9.80 -17.67
CA LEU A 531 3.44 -10.71 -17.64
C LEU A 531 2.66 -10.66 -18.95
N LYS A 532 2.80 -11.70 -19.79
CA LYS A 532 2.43 -11.67 -21.22
C LYS A 532 2.04 -13.05 -21.76
N ASN A 533 1.32 -13.06 -22.87
CA ASN A 533 1.00 -14.23 -23.68
C ASN A 533 0.96 -13.86 -25.19
N SER A 534 0.55 -14.77 -26.08
CA SER A 534 0.47 -14.49 -27.53
C SER A 534 -0.57 -13.44 -27.94
N GLU A 535 -1.46 -13.06 -27.02
CA GLU A 535 -2.51 -12.04 -27.20
C GLU A 535 -2.10 -10.69 -26.57
N TYR A 536 -0.81 -10.51 -26.27
CA TYR A 536 -0.24 -9.27 -25.76
C TYR A 536 -0.54 -8.06 -26.67
N ASP A 537 -1.02 -6.96 -26.06
CA ASP A 537 -1.56 -5.75 -26.72
C ASP A 537 -2.77 -6.03 -27.68
N THR A 538 -3.51 -7.16 -27.54
CA THR A 538 -4.80 -7.44 -28.23
C THR A 538 -6.03 -7.28 -27.31
N GLU A 539 -7.24 -7.63 -27.77
CA GLU A 539 -8.45 -7.64 -26.93
C GLU A 539 -8.54 -8.86 -25.98
N TYR A 540 -7.65 -9.85 -26.15
CA TYR A 540 -7.55 -11.06 -25.30
C TYR A 540 -6.29 -11.07 -24.43
N ASP A 541 -5.62 -9.92 -24.30
CA ASP A 541 -4.41 -9.74 -23.49
C ASP A 541 -4.67 -10.04 -22.01
N GLU A 542 -3.73 -10.76 -21.39
CA GLU A 542 -3.75 -11.11 -19.96
C GLU A 542 -2.61 -10.41 -19.22
N GLY A 543 -1.73 -11.14 -18.54
CA GLY A 543 -0.70 -10.56 -17.68
C GLY A 543 -1.22 -10.24 -16.28
N TYR A 544 -2.08 -11.08 -15.74
CA TYR A 544 -2.85 -10.84 -14.53
C TYR A 544 -2.02 -10.94 -13.24
N ILE A 545 -2.34 -10.09 -12.26
CA ILE A 545 -1.87 -10.23 -10.88
C ILE A 545 -3.07 -10.15 -9.94
N PHE A 546 -3.59 -11.29 -9.48
CA PHE A 546 -4.71 -11.33 -8.54
C PHE A 546 -4.27 -11.86 -7.16
N GLY A 547 -4.63 -11.17 -6.08
CA GLY A 547 -4.38 -11.63 -4.71
C GLY A 547 -5.19 -12.89 -4.36
N LEU A 548 -6.51 -12.85 -4.54
CA LEU A 548 -7.42 -14.00 -4.43
C LEU A 548 -8.22 -14.18 -5.73
N TRP A 549 -8.24 -15.40 -6.27
CA TRP A 549 -8.89 -15.78 -7.53
C TRP A 549 -9.88 -16.95 -7.32
N GLN A 550 -11.04 -16.93 -7.97
CA GLN A 550 -11.99 -18.03 -8.00
C GLN A 550 -12.11 -18.61 -9.42
N ARG A 551 -11.47 -19.76 -9.67
CA ARG A 551 -11.68 -20.53 -10.91
C ARG A 551 -12.85 -21.51 -10.80
N VAL A 552 -13.06 -22.09 -9.61
CA VAL A 552 -14.18 -22.98 -9.27
C VAL A 552 -14.74 -22.62 -7.90
N ASP A 553 -13.95 -22.77 -6.85
CA ASP A 553 -14.32 -22.48 -5.45
C ASP A 553 -13.66 -21.16 -4.98
N PRO A 554 -14.28 -20.39 -4.06
CA PRO A 554 -13.73 -19.09 -3.65
C PRO A 554 -12.40 -19.23 -2.89
N ALA A 555 -11.34 -18.55 -3.36
CA ALA A 555 -10.12 -18.39 -2.58
C ALA A 555 -10.36 -17.47 -1.37
N THR A 556 -9.81 -17.84 -0.21
CA THR A 556 -10.01 -17.13 1.06
C THR A 556 -8.71 -16.93 1.83
N ALA A 557 -8.60 -15.79 2.51
CA ALA A 557 -7.53 -15.49 3.46
C ALA A 557 -8.14 -14.90 4.75
N VAL A 558 -7.47 -15.11 5.88
CA VAL A 558 -7.88 -14.52 7.18
C VAL A 558 -7.19 -13.18 7.41
N GLY A 559 -5.92 -13.05 7.00
CA GLY A 559 -5.17 -11.80 7.00
C GLY A 559 -5.43 -10.94 5.74
N PRO A 560 -4.87 -9.71 5.69
CA PRO A 560 -5.01 -8.82 4.55
C PRO A 560 -4.43 -9.40 3.26
N VAL A 561 -4.95 -8.93 2.13
CA VAL A 561 -4.46 -9.22 0.78
C VAL A 561 -3.73 -7.98 0.26
N THR A 562 -2.44 -8.11 -0.05
CA THR A 562 -1.60 -6.99 -0.51
C THR A 562 -0.99 -7.34 -1.86
N VAL A 563 -1.22 -6.49 -2.87
CA VAL A 563 -0.63 -6.64 -4.20
C VAL A 563 0.17 -5.39 -4.54
N THR A 564 1.48 -5.53 -4.70
CA THR A 564 2.43 -4.45 -5.00
C THR A 564 2.99 -4.60 -6.41
N VAL A 565 2.92 -3.55 -7.21
CA VAL A 565 3.53 -3.47 -8.55
C VAL A 565 4.53 -2.32 -8.58
N ASN A 566 5.79 -2.64 -8.85
CA ASN A 566 6.91 -1.71 -8.96
C ASN A 566 7.55 -1.85 -10.35
N GLY A 567 7.25 -0.94 -11.28
CA GLY A 567 7.71 -1.08 -12.66
C GLY A 567 7.10 -2.28 -13.40
N GLY A 568 7.81 -2.79 -14.42
CA GLY A 568 7.37 -3.93 -15.23
C GLY A 568 6.23 -3.66 -16.22
N ASP A 569 5.70 -4.75 -16.80
CA ASP A 569 4.68 -4.74 -17.87
C ASP A 569 3.60 -5.79 -17.58
N VAL A 570 2.43 -5.33 -17.11
CA VAL A 570 1.37 -6.14 -16.49
C VAL A 570 -0.01 -5.75 -16.99
N GLY A 571 -0.96 -6.69 -17.03
CA GLY A 571 -2.32 -6.44 -17.52
C GLY A 571 -3.26 -5.85 -16.48
N LEU A 572 -4.01 -6.72 -15.80
CA LEU A 572 -4.99 -6.40 -14.78
C LEU A 572 -4.49 -6.78 -13.38
N VAL A 573 -4.45 -5.79 -12.49
CA VAL A 573 -4.10 -6.00 -11.08
C VAL A 573 -5.38 -6.01 -10.23
N MET A 574 -5.59 -7.05 -9.43
CA MET A 574 -6.72 -7.15 -8.51
C MET A 574 -6.32 -7.63 -7.12
N ALA A 575 -6.96 -7.09 -6.07
CA ALA A 575 -6.90 -7.75 -4.77
C ALA A 575 -7.77 -9.02 -4.76
N THR A 576 -8.98 -8.95 -5.33
CA THR A 576 -9.79 -10.15 -5.62
C THR A 576 -10.79 -9.96 -6.76
N ASP A 577 -11.16 -11.08 -7.38
CA ASP A 577 -12.29 -11.24 -8.29
C ASP A 577 -13.64 -11.48 -7.58
N GLN A 578 -13.66 -11.53 -6.25
CA GLN A 578 -14.89 -11.69 -5.46
C GLN A 578 -15.51 -10.33 -5.10
N GLU A 579 -16.70 -10.34 -4.48
CA GLU A 579 -17.35 -9.10 -4.00
C GLU A 579 -16.74 -8.55 -2.70
N THR A 580 -16.01 -9.38 -1.95
CA THR A 580 -15.45 -9.06 -0.63
C THR A 580 -14.02 -9.54 -0.49
N VAL A 581 -13.23 -8.83 0.31
CA VAL A 581 -11.81 -9.07 0.56
C VAL A 581 -11.54 -8.87 2.05
N PRO A 582 -10.47 -9.46 2.65
CA PRO A 582 -10.14 -9.23 4.05
C PRO A 582 -9.86 -7.75 4.39
N ALA A 583 -10.15 -7.33 5.62
CA ALA A 583 -9.91 -5.96 6.06
C ALA A 583 -8.41 -5.61 6.05
N GLY A 584 -8.08 -4.35 5.74
CA GLY A 584 -6.69 -3.87 5.63
C GLY A 584 -5.98 -4.27 4.33
N SER A 585 -6.68 -4.88 3.37
CA SER A 585 -6.13 -5.21 2.05
C SER A 585 -5.74 -3.96 1.25
N SER A 586 -4.75 -4.09 0.35
CA SER A 586 -4.23 -2.96 -0.44
C SER A 586 -3.74 -3.37 -1.84
N ILE A 587 -3.79 -2.40 -2.76
CA ILE A 587 -3.07 -2.45 -4.05
C ILE A 587 -2.09 -1.28 -4.06
N ASN A 588 -0.81 -1.57 -4.22
CA ASN A 588 0.29 -0.61 -4.15
C ASN A 588 0.94 -0.50 -5.52
N VAL A 589 1.14 0.73 -6.02
CA VAL A 589 1.69 0.98 -7.35
C VAL A 589 2.78 2.06 -7.28
N THR A 590 3.98 1.73 -7.73
CA THR A 590 5.17 2.59 -7.64
C THR A 590 6.11 2.38 -8.84
N GLY A 591 7.12 3.25 -9.01
CA GLY A 591 8.02 3.19 -10.17
C GLY A 591 7.33 3.61 -11.48
N LYS A 592 7.56 2.87 -12.58
CA LYS A 592 7.04 3.20 -13.93
C LYS A 592 6.36 2.01 -14.65
N PRO A 593 5.32 1.40 -14.06
CA PRO A 593 4.68 0.21 -14.63
C PRO A 593 3.87 0.51 -15.89
N LYS A 594 4.00 -0.33 -16.93
CA LYS A 594 3.01 -0.41 -18.02
C LYS A 594 1.84 -1.28 -17.52
N ILE A 595 0.78 -0.65 -17.01
CA ILE A 595 -0.47 -1.33 -16.62
C ILE A 595 -1.42 -1.32 -17.82
N ARG A 596 -1.61 -2.45 -18.49
CA ARG A 596 -2.33 -2.55 -19.78
C ARG A 596 -3.85 -2.55 -19.64
N SER A 597 -4.40 -3.04 -18.52
CA SER A 597 -5.85 -3.15 -18.30
C SER A 597 -6.39 -2.26 -17.17
N GLY A 598 -5.65 -2.10 -16.08
CA GLY A 598 -6.02 -1.24 -14.93
C GLY A 598 -5.93 -1.94 -13.58
N ILE A 599 -6.45 -1.29 -12.52
CA ILE A 599 -6.45 -1.81 -11.15
C ILE A 599 -7.88 -1.85 -10.56
N ARG A 600 -8.24 -2.98 -9.91
CA ARG A 600 -9.57 -3.18 -9.30
C ARG A 600 -9.45 -3.78 -7.89
N GLY A 601 -10.12 -3.19 -6.91
CA GLY A 601 -10.16 -3.74 -5.55
C GLY A 601 -10.97 -5.03 -5.44
N THR A 602 -12.25 -4.96 -5.79
CA THR A 602 -13.21 -6.11 -5.80
C THR A 602 -14.07 -6.09 -7.06
N GLN A 603 -14.72 -7.21 -7.40
CA GLN A 603 -15.72 -7.30 -8.49
C GLN A 603 -17.13 -6.84 -8.10
N ALA A 604 -17.33 -6.35 -6.87
CA ALA A 604 -18.63 -5.88 -6.37
C ALA A 604 -19.28 -4.79 -7.26
N SER A 605 -20.61 -4.79 -7.26
CA SER A 605 -21.44 -3.87 -8.07
C SER A 605 -21.67 -2.48 -7.46
N SER A 606 -21.24 -2.24 -6.22
CA SER A 606 -21.36 -0.96 -5.51
C SER A 606 -20.10 -0.67 -4.69
N TYR A 607 -19.86 0.60 -4.36
CA TYR A 607 -18.74 1.01 -3.49
C TYR A 607 -18.87 0.48 -2.05
N SER A 608 -17.76 0.44 -1.31
CA SER A 608 -17.71 0.11 0.12
C SER A 608 -16.48 0.74 0.78
N THR A 609 -16.56 1.02 2.09
CA THR A 609 -15.41 1.40 2.93
C THR A 609 -14.52 0.21 3.28
N GLU A 610 -15.03 -1.02 3.15
CA GLU A 610 -14.32 -2.26 3.48
C GLU A 610 -13.49 -2.83 2.30
N PHE A 611 -13.40 -2.08 1.20
CA PHE A 611 -12.62 -2.45 0.02
C PHE A 611 -11.11 -2.15 0.19
N PRO A 612 -10.23 -2.63 -0.71
CA PRO A 612 -8.81 -2.32 -0.64
C PRO A 612 -8.53 -0.82 -0.77
N VAL A 613 -7.45 -0.38 -0.12
CA VAL A 613 -6.87 0.93 -0.40
C VAL A 613 -5.96 0.83 -1.63
N ALA A 614 -6.09 1.74 -2.58
CA ALA A 614 -5.13 1.89 -3.67
C ALA A 614 -4.10 2.96 -3.31
N ASN A 615 -2.85 2.57 -3.10
CA ASN A 615 -1.74 3.49 -2.81
C ASN A 615 -0.85 3.63 -4.05
N VAL A 616 -0.90 4.77 -4.72
CA VAL A 616 -0.06 5.09 -5.87
C VAL A 616 0.96 6.14 -5.44
N TYR A 617 2.23 5.72 -5.27
CA TYR A 617 3.27 6.53 -4.63
C TYR A 617 4.60 6.45 -5.39
N ALA A 618 5.33 7.57 -5.48
CA ALA A 618 6.56 7.68 -6.29
C ALA A 618 6.41 7.09 -7.71
N CYS A 619 5.24 7.30 -8.32
CA CYS A 619 4.79 6.60 -9.52
C CYS A 619 4.63 7.54 -10.73
N GLU A 620 5.10 7.12 -11.90
CA GLU A 620 4.85 7.79 -13.18
C GLU A 620 4.23 6.77 -14.15
N ALA A 621 2.90 6.77 -14.27
CA ALA A 621 2.15 5.74 -15.00
C ALA A 621 0.80 6.21 -15.55
N THR A 622 0.35 5.55 -16.61
CA THR A 622 -1.05 5.57 -17.06
C THR A 622 -1.74 4.29 -16.60
N ILE A 623 -2.92 4.43 -15.96
CA ILE A 623 -3.71 3.33 -15.40
C ILE A 623 -5.11 3.36 -16.05
N PRO A 624 -5.47 2.41 -16.94
CA PRO A 624 -6.70 2.52 -17.73
C PRO A 624 -8.01 2.51 -16.91
N PHE A 625 -8.02 1.95 -15.71
CA PHE A 625 -9.03 2.27 -14.70
C PHE A 625 -8.52 2.12 -13.26
N ILE A 626 -9.12 2.86 -12.32
CA ILE A 626 -9.03 2.63 -10.87
C ILE A 626 -10.46 2.47 -10.34
N LYS A 627 -10.84 1.28 -9.86
CA LYS A 627 -12.23 1.04 -9.42
C LYS A 627 -12.39 0.07 -8.24
N GLY A 628 -13.44 0.29 -7.45
CA GLY A 628 -13.78 -0.59 -6.33
C GLY A 628 -12.79 -0.50 -5.17
N MET A 629 -12.27 0.70 -4.89
CA MET A 629 -11.36 0.97 -3.77
C MET A 629 -12.11 1.65 -2.61
N SER A 630 -11.70 1.41 -1.37
CA SER A 630 -12.19 2.20 -0.22
C SER A 630 -11.61 3.62 -0.23
N GLN A 631 -10.37 3.75 -0.68
CA GLN A 631 -9.64 5.00 -0.77
C GLN A 631 -8.62 4.90 -1.91
N VAL A 632 -8.47 5.97 -2.70
CA VAL A 632 -7.38 6.12 -3.68
C VAL A 632 -6.43 7.21 -3.20
N ASN A 633 -5.17 6.86 -2.96
CA ASN A 633 -4.13 7.76 -2.50
C ASN A 633 -3.11 7.98 -3.63
N ILE A 634 -2.92 9.22 -4.06
CA ILE A 634 -1.88 9.63 -5.02
C ILE A 634 -0.86 10.49 -4.24
N THR A 635 0.32 9.92 -3.97
CA THR A 635 1.28 10.46 -2.98
C THR A 635 2.73 10.44 -3.45
N ASN A 636 3.63 11.01 -2.64
CA ASN A 636 5.08 11.05 -2.83
C ASN A 636 5.50 11.45 -4.25
N ASN A 637 5.05 12.64 -4.70
CA ASN A 637 5.40 13.26 -5.97
C ASN A 637 5.02 12.42 -7.22
N SER A 638 3.97 11.60 -7.13
CA SER A 638 3.49 10.80 -8.28
C SER A 638 2.88 11.67 -9.38
N ALA A 639 2.98 11.22 -10.63
CA ALA A 639 2.34 11.81 -11.80
C ALA A 639 1.56 10.71 -12.54
N VAL A 640 0.24 10.67 -12.33
CA VAL A 640 -0.61 9.52 -12.70
C VAL A 640 -1.75 9.95 -13.61
N THR A 641 -1.94 9.27 -14.74
CA THR A 641 -3.15 9.40 -15.56
C THR A 641 -4.07 8.21 -15.33
N ALA A 642 -5.27 8.42 -14.79
CA ALA A 642 -6.27 7.39 -14.57
C ALA A 642 -7.45 7.58 -15.54
N HIS A 643 -7.52 6.77 -16.61
CA HIS A 643 -8.47 7.01 -17.70
C HIS A 643 -9.94 6.93 -17.27
N ILE A 644 -10.28 6.04 -16.32
CA ILE A 644 -11.62 5.87 -15.76
C ILE A 644 -11.52 5.66 -14.23
N MET A 645 -12.30 6.40 -13.44
CA MET A 645 -12.35 6.23 -11.98
C MET A 645 -13.80 6.12 -11.49
N THR A 646 -14.18 4.97 -10.88
CA THR A 646 -15.57 4.73 -10.47
C THR A 646 -15.69 3.73 -9.33
N SER A 647 -16.81 3.76 -8.60
CA SER A 647 -17.09 2.94 -7.41
C SER A 647 -16.01 3.01 -6.31
N ASN A 648 -15.28 4.13 -6.24
CA ASN A 648 -14.28 4.39 -5.21
C ASN A 648 -14.91 5.18 -4.07
N ALA A 649 -14.63 4.82 -2.81
CA ALA A 649 -15.25 5.46 -1.65
C ALA A 649 -14.50 6.69 -1.11
N GLY A 650 -13.31 7.01 -1.62
CA GLY A 650 -12.58 8.25 -1.29
C GLY A 650 -11.37 8.50 -2.18
N LEU A 651 -10.86 9.74 -2.15
CA LEU A 651 -9.71 10.21 -2.94
C LEU A 651 -8.82 11.16 -2.12
N MET A 652 -7.50 10.96 -2.18
CA MET A 652 -6.46 11.86 -1.67
C MET A 652 -5.42 12.11 -2.74
N VAL A 653 -5.09 13.38 -2.99
CA VAL A 653 -3.92 13.79 -3.78
C VAL A 653 -3.01 14.66 -2.91
N GLU A 654 -1.82 14.16 -2.58
CA GLU A 654 -0.85 14.84 -1.71
C GLU A 654 -0.17 16.03 -2.41
N GLU A 655 0.32 17.01 -1.63
CA GLU A 655 1.15 18.10 -2.16
C GLU A 655 2.34 17.55 -2.98
N GLY A 656 2.64 18.19 -4.11
CA GLY A 656 3.66 17.73 -5.05
C GLY A 656 3.21 16.61 -6.00
N SER A 657 2.11 15.91 -5.72
CA SER A 657 1.57 14.84 -6.58
C SER A 657 0.50 15.37 -7.56
N THR A 658 0.35 14.69 -8.71
CA THR A 658 -0.60 15.04 -9.77
C THR A 658 -1.39 13.81 -10.23
N LEU A 659 -2.71 13.98 -10.33
CA LEU A 659 -3.67 13.04 -10.91
C LEU A 659 -4.35 13.69 -12.14
N THR A 660 -4.33 12.99 -13.27
CA THR A 660 -5.07 13.37 -14.48
C THR A 660 -6.15 12.34 -14.79
N THR A 661 -7.37 12.77 -15.14
CA THR A 661 -8.49 11.87 -15.48
C THR A 661 -9.24 12.35 -16.73
N ASP A 662 -9.24 11.58 -17.82
CA ASP A 662 -9.39 12.15 -19.18
C ASP A 662 -10.41 11.46 -20.12
N ASN A 663 -10.64 10.14 -20.02
CA ASN A 663 -11.48 9.38 -20.96
C ASN A 663 -12.91 9.13 -20.49
N GLY A 664 -13.27 9.48 -19.26
CA GLY A 664 -14.61 9.23 -18.73
C GLY A 664 -14.95 10.00 -17.45
N GLN A 665 -16.20 9.84 -17.01
CA GLN A 665 -16.70 10.46 -15.79
C GLN A 665 -16.05 9.87 -14.54
N VAL A 666 -15.73 10.71 -13.56
CA VAL A 666 -15.14 10.31 -12.28
C VAL A 666 -16.20 10.31 -11.17
N TRP A 667 -16.37 9.17 -10.50
CA TRP A 667 -17.37 8.97 -9.44
C TRP A 667 -16.70 8.56 -8.13
N ILE A 668 -16.64 9.49 -7.17
CA ILE A 668 -16.16 9.27 -5.79
C ILE A 668 -17.34 9.30 -4.82
N TRP A 669 -17.52 8.25 -4.03
CA TRP A 669 -18.71 8.02 -3.21
C TRP A 669 -18.62 8.49 -1.75
N GLY A 670 -17.45 8.93 -1.32
CA GLY A 670 -17.20 9.58 -0.03
C GLY A 670 -16.27 10.78 -0.21
N ASP A 671 -15.37 11.00 0.75
CA ASP A 671 -14.59 12.24 0.86
C ASP A 671 -13.43 12.34 -0.14
N THR A 672 -13.17 13.57 -0.58
CA THR A 672 -12.09 13.92 -1.51
C THR A 672 -11.22 15.03 -0.93
N VAL A 673 -9.91 14.81 -0.86
CA VAL A 673 -8.92 15.79 -0.38
C VAL A 673 -7.83 16.02 -1.43
N ILE A 674 -7.58 17.29 -1.75
CA ILE A 674 -6.71 17.72 -2.84
C ILE A 674 -5.70 18.73 -2.28
N ASN A 675 -4.48 18.29 -2.03
CA ASN A 675 -3.33 19.12 -1.62
C ASN A 675 -2.31 19.28 -2.75
N GLY A 676 -2.24 18.32 -3.69
CA GLY A 676 -1.57 18.43 -4.98
C GLY A 676 -2.53 18.86 -6.10
N THR A 677 -2.34 18.32 -7.30
CA THR A 677 -3.14 18.67 -8.49
C THR A 677 -4.05 17.51 -8.90
N TRP A 678 -5.34 17.76 -9.08
CA TRP A 678 -6.24 16.89 -9.86
C TRP A 678 -6.76 17.67 -11.07
N GLU A 679 -6.40 17.25 -12.28
CA GLU A 679 -6.92 17.80 -13.54
C GLU A 679 -7.79 16.77 -14.27
N GLN A 680 -9.02 17.18 -14.59
CA GLN A 680 -10.04 16.35 -15.21
C GLN A 680 -10.36 16.90 -16.60
N LEU A 681 -10.19 16.08 -17.65
CA LEU A 681 -10.27 16.51 -19.05
C LEU A 681 -11.54 16.04 -19.79
N HIS A 682 -12.24 15.01 -19.29
CA HIS A 682 -13.47 14.49 -19.93
C HIS A 682 -14.63 15.48 -19.82
N SER A 683 -15.27 15.84 -20.93
CA SER A 683 -16.33 16.86 -20.96
C SER A 683 -17.46 16.47 -21.91
N GLN A 684 -18.71 16.57 -21.46
CA GLN A 684 -19.89 16.26 -22.29
C GLN A 684 -21.09 17.18 -21.98
N THR A 685 -22.09 17.18 -22.86
CA THR A 685 -23.30 18.02 -22.76
C THR A 685 -24.49 17.34 -22.10
N ASP A 686 -24.49 16.00 -22.04
CA ASP A 686 -25.73 15.22 -21.87
C ASP A 686 -25.97 14.76 -20.42
N ASN A 687 -24.97 14.88 -19.54
CA ASN A 687 -25.01 14.44 -18.15
C ASN A 687 -24.14 15.35 -17.25
N TYR A 688 -24.71 15.86 -16.15
CA TYR A 688 -24.09 16.84 -15.25
C TYR A 688 -23.18 16.17 -14.19
N ASN A 689 -22.34 15.21 -14.57
CA ASN A 689 -21.59 14.36 -13.62
C ASN A 689 -20.21 13.94 -14.14
N ASP A 690 -19.47 14.81 -14.84
CA ASP A 690 -18.12 14.47 -15.31
C ASP A 690 -17.11 14.36 -14.16
N ILE A 691 -17.29 15.18 -13.12
CA ILE A 691 -17.00 14.80 -11.73
C ILE A 691 -18.32 14.65 -10.96
N PHE A 692 -18.43 13.55 -10.21
CA PHE A 692 -19.36 13.40 -9.10
C PHE A 692 -18.58 13.05 -7.81
N VAL A 693 -18.76 13.86 -6.76
CA VAL A 693 -18.26 13.57 -5.40
C VAL A 693 -19.43 13.58 -4.43
N ASN A 694 -19.69 12.45 -3.76
CA ASN A 694 -20.80 12.32 -2.82
C ASN A 694 -20.48 12.78 -1.39
N GLY A 695 -19.22 12.66 -0.95
CA GLY A 695 -18.75 13.20 0.33
C GLY A 695 -18.28 14.64 0.25
N THR A 696 -17.50 15.08 1.24
CA THR A 696 -16.89 16.42 1.25
C THR A 696 -15.81 16.56 0.20
N THR A 697 -15.59 17.78 -0.29
CA THR A 697 -14.47 18.11 -1.19
C THR A 697 -13.60 19.19 -0.54
N GLN A 698 -12.33 18.89 -0.30
CA GLN A 698 -11.41 19.76 0.42
C GLN A 698 -10.19 20.07 -0.47
N ILE A 699 -9.99 21.34 -0.82
CA ILE A 699 -8.82 21.83 -1.55
C ILE A 699 -7.94 22.59 -0.56
N GLY A 700 -6.77 22.03 -0.25
CA GLY A 700 -5.77 22.63 0.64
C GLY A 700 -5.13 23.88 0.02
N SER A 701 -4.31 24.61 0.78
CA SER A 701 -3.71 25.89 0.31
C SER A 701 -2.68 25.77 -0.83
N LYS A 702 -2.39 24.54 -1.24
CA LYS A 702 -1.55 24.15 -2.39
C LYS A 702 -2.32 23.32 -3.42
N GLY A 703 -3.54 22.92 -3.08
CA GLY A 703 -4.40 22.10 -3.88
C GLY A 703 -4.87 22.82 -5.13
N HIS A 704 -4.92 22.08 -6.24
CA HIS A 704 -5.47 22.53 -7.50
C HIS A 704 -6.49 21.49 -7.97
N LEU A 705 -7.77 21.86 -8.03
CA LEU A 705 -8.80 21.10 -8.73
C LEU A 705 -9.10 21.81 -10.05
N ILE A 706 -8.89 21.13 -11.17
CA ILE A 706 -9.23 21.64 -12.50
C ILE A 706 -10.24 20.67 -13.13
N ASN A 707 -11.42 21.16 -13.48
CA ASN A 707 -12.47 20.38 -14.14
C ASN A 707 -12.83 21.00 -15.48
N HIS A 708 -12.55 20.29 -16.58
CA HIS A 708 -12.90 20.73 -17.94
C HIS A 708 -14.34 20.32 -18.33
N GLY A 709 -14.91 19.32 -17.65
CA GLY A 709 -16.31 18.92 -17.77
C GLY A 709 -17.29 19.61 -16.81
N THR A 710 -18.45 18.99 -16.60
CA THR A 710 -19.43 19.35 -15.56
C THR A 710 -19.01 18.86 -14.17
N SER A 711 -19.42 19.54 -13.09
CA SER A 711 -19.12 19.11 -11.71
C SER A 711 -20.38 18.99 -10.85
N ASN A 712 -20.48 17.91 -10.07
CA ASN A 712 -21.54 17.71 -9.08
C ASN A 712 -20.94 17.28 -7.73
N LEU A 713 -20.83 18.23 -6.80
CA LEU A 713 -20.23 18.04 -5.48
C LEU A 713 -21.35 18.06 -4.42
N SER A 714 -21.66 16.89 -3.86
CA SER A 714 -22.85 16.66 -3.02
C SER A 714 -22.65 17.05 -1.54
N GLY A 715 -21.44 16.81 -1.00
CA GLY A 715 -21.07 17.20 0.35
C GLY A 715 -20.55 18.64 0.44
N ALA A 716 -20.19 19.06 1.66
CA ALA A 716 -19.62 20.37 1.91
C ALA A 716 -18.29 20.57 1.18
N VAL A 717 -18.07 21.78 0.65
CA VAL A 717 -16.89 22.13 -0.14
C VAL A 717 -16.05 23.15 0.62
N THR A 718 -14.77 22.83 0.82
CA THR A 718 -13.79 23.72 1.46
C THR A 718 -12.71 24.06 0.45
N ASN A 719 -12.61 25.32 0.03
CA ASN A 719 -11.60 25.77 -0.93
C ASN A 719 -10.63 26.77 -0.31
N ASN A 720 -9.38 26.35 -0.09
CA ASN A 720 -8.29 27.24 0.31
C ASN A 720 -7.15 27.31 -0.73
N GLY A 721 -7.28 26.55 -1.83
CA GLY A 721 -6.34 26.54 -2.97
C GLY A 721 -7.01 27.07 -4.24
N VAL A 722 -6.72 26.46 -5.39
CA VAL A 722 -7.28 26.82 -6.68
C VAL A 722 -8.33 25.80 -7.11
N MET A 723 -9.50 26.30 -7.53
CA MET A 723 -10.56 25.50 -8.13
C MET A 723 -10.96 26.12 -9.49
N ALA A 724 -10.53 25.50 -10.58
CA ALA A 724 -10.88 25.89 -11.95
C ALA A 724 -12.04 25.03 -12.46
N LEU A 725 -13.14 25.67 -12.85
CA LEU A 725 -14.39 25.03 -13.26
C LEU A 725 -14.76 25.55 -14.65
N MET A 726 -14.38 24.81 -15.70
CA MET A 726 -14.53 25.25 -17.09
C MET A 726 -15.85 24.81 -17.72
N GLY A 727 -16.50 23.78 -17.17
CA GLY A 727 -17.92 23.49 -17.39
C GLY A 727 -18.77 23.87 -16.17
N PRO A 728 -20.12 23.86 -16.30
CA PRO A 728 -21.03 24.19 -15.21
C PRO A 728 -20.86 23.30 -13.97
N ALA A 729 -20.85 23.91 -12.79
CA ALA A 729 -20.65 23.24 -11.52
C ALA A 729 -21.81 23.44 -10.53
N TYR A 730 -22.19 22.36 -9.86
CA TYR A 730 -23.29 22.29 -8.90
C TYR A 730 -22.74 21.76 -7.57
N LEU A 731 -22.73 22.63 -6.56
CA LEU A 731 -22.28 22.34 -5.22
C LEU A 731 -23.54 22.27 -4.35
N GLN A 732 -23.95 21.06 -3.92
CA GLN A 732 -25.26 20.83 -3.32
C GLN A 732 -25.36 21.25 -1.84
N ASN A 733 -24.26 21.75 -1.27
CA ASN A 733 -24.07 21.93 0.17
C ASN A 733 -23.34 23.25 0.46
N ASP A 734 -22.97 23.47 1.73
CA ASP A 734 -22.23 24.66 2.15
C ASP A 734 -20.84 24.76 1.49
N TYR A 735 -20.46 25.98 1.13
CA TYR A 735 -19.15 26.34 0.57
C TYR A 735 -18.38 27.23 1.55
N THR A 736 -17.13 26.88 1.84
CA THR A 736 -16.29 27.62 2.79
C THR A 736 -14.92 27.88 2.18
N ALA A 737 -14.37 29.08 2.43
CA ALA A 737 -13.04 29.46 1.95
C ALA A 737 -12.40 30.50 2.89
N THR A 738 -11.15 30.30 3.30
CA THR A 738 -10.40 31.33 4.03
C THR A 738 -9.66 32.27 3.08
N ASN A 739 -9.10 31.70 2.01
CA ASN A 739 -8.42 32.43 0.93
C ASN A 739 -8.43 31.56 -0.35
N GLY A 740 -9.61 31.14 -0.79
CA GLY A 740 -9.75 30.31 -1.99
C GLY A 740 -9.60 31.11 -3.29
N GLU A 741 -9.18 30.45 -4.37
CA GLU A 741 -9.32 30.94 -5.74
C GLU A 741 -10.35 30.09 -6.50
N LEU A 742 -11.30 30.75 -7.18
CA LEU A 742 -12.15 30.17 -8.21
C LEU A 742 -11.71 30.70 -9.58
N ARG A 743 -11.53 29.82 -10.57
CA ARG A 743 -11.30 30.21 -11.97
C ARG A 743 -12.46 29.76 -12.86
N LEU A 744 -13.10 30.72 -13.52
CA LEU A 744 -14.34 30.51 -14.29
C LEU A 744 -14.20 31.04 -15.74
N PRO A 745 -14.67 30.33 -16.76
CA PRO A 745 -14.53 30.74 -18.16
C PRO A 745 -15.33 32.02 -18.46
N THR A 746 -14.79 32.96 -19.22
CA THR A 746 -15.55 34.17 -19.62
C THR A 746 -16.79 33.80 -20.44
N ILE A 747 -17.94 34.34 -20.05
CA ILE A 747 -19.24 34.01 -20.65
C ILE A 747 -19.29 34.42 -22.13
N ALA A 748 -19.82 33.53 -22.98
CA ALA A 748 -20.03 33.82 -24.39
C ALA A 748 -21.21 34.78 -24.61
N PRO A 749 -21.17 35.72 -25.59
CA PRO A 749 -22.26 36.65 -25.84
C PRO A 749 -23.61 35.95 -26.09
N GLY A 750 -24.59 36.20 -25.21
CA GLY A 750 -25.92 35.57 -25.23
C GLY A 750 -26.06 34.28 -24.41
N ALA A 751 -24.98 33.80 -23.79
CA ALA A 751 -25.00 32.64 -22.88
C ALA A 751 -25.10 33.01 -21.39
N ASN A 752 -25.31 34.30 -21.06
CA ASN A 752 -25.45 34.77 -19.68
C ASN A 752 -26.66 34.13 -18.99
N TYR A 753 -26.61 34.01 -17.66
CA TYR A 753 -27.63 33.28 -16.90
C TYR A 753 -29.07 33.80 -17.06
N ASP A 754 -29.26 35.04 -17.53
CA ASP A 754 -30.58 35.57 -17.90
C ASP A 754 -31.30 34.73 -19.00
N THR A 755 -30.54 33.94 -19.78
CA THR A 755 -31.05 32.99 -20.80
C THR A 755 -30.25 31.68 -20.91
N GLY A 756 -29.24 31.46 -20.07
CA GLY A 756 -28.26 30.37 -20.16
C GLY A 756 -28.03 29.66 -18.82
N THR A 757 -26.90 28.97 -18.68
CA THR A 757 -26.54 28.24 -17.44
C THR A 757 -25.58 29.07 -16.60
N ILE A 758 -25.78 29.12 -15.27
CA ILE A 758 -24.82 29.75 -14.35
C ILE A 758 -23.52 28.91 -14.29
N PRO A 759 -22.32 29.51 -14.33
CA PRO A 759 -21.06 28.76 -14.21
C PRO A 759 -20.94 27.97 -12.90
N VAL A 760 -21.38 28.55 -11.76
CA VAL A 760 -21.42 27.86 -10.47
C VAL A 760 -22.76 28.09 -9.77
N GLN A 761 -23.41 27.01 -9.32
CA GLN A 761 -24.55 27.05 -8.40
C GLN A 761 -24.18 26.38 -7.07
N ILE A 762 -24.44 27.06 -5.96
CA ILE A 762 -24.19 26.59 -4.59
C ILE A 762 -25.52 26.55 -3.83
N ASN A 763 -26.04 25.35 -3.54
CA ASN A 763 -27.32 25.17 -2.85
C ASN A 763 -27.26 25.44 -1.35
N GLY A 764 -26.08 25.35 -0.74
CA GLY A 764 -25.85 25.73 0.65
C GLY A 764 -25.34 27.16 0.79
N LEU A 765 -24.94 27.49 2.02
CA LEU A 765 -24.40 28.78 2.38
C LEU A 765 -22.94 28.90 1.94
N SER A 766 -22.61 29.98 1.23
CA SER A 766 -21.21 30.37 1.03
C SER A 766 -20.72 31.21 2.21
N THR A 767 -19.51 30.96 2.71
CA THR A 767 -18.91 31.72 3.82
C THR A 767 -17.41 31.97 3.64
N GLY A 768 -16.90 33.01 4.28
CA GLY A 768 -15.48 33.38 4.25
C GLY A 768 -15.12 34.30 3.07
N THR A 769 -14.07 33.99 2.31
CA THR A 769 -13.61 34.82 1.18
C THR A 769 -12.90 34.00 0.11
N THR A 770 -13.37 34.18 -1.13
CA THR A 770 -12.82 33.60 -2.36
C THR A 770 -12.53 34.70 -3.39
N THR A 771 -11.34 34.64 -3.99
CA THR A 771 -11.00 35.41 -5.19
C THR A 771 -11.55 34.68 -6.41
N VAL A 772 -12.40 35.34 -7.21
CA VAL A 772 -12.96 34.81 -8.44
C VAL A 772 -12.25 35.47 -9.62
N ASN A 773 -11.50 34.66 -10.38
CA ASN A 773 -10.80 35.06 -11.58
C ASN A 773 -11.53 34.52 -12.81
N THR A 774 -11.80 35.36 -13.80
CA THR A 774 -12.30 34.89 -15.09
C THR A 774 -11.15 34.61 -16.05
N VAL A 775 -11.28 33.54 -16.83
CA VAL A 775 -10.22 32.95 -17.66
C VAL A 775 -10.68 32.67 -19.09
N ASP A 776 -9.75 32.40 -20.01
CA ASP A 776 -10.11 31.99 -21.36
C ASP A 776 -10.82 30.62 -21.33
N PRO A 777 -12.00 30.47 -21.97
CA PRO A 777 -12.69 29.18 -22.02
C PRO A 777 -11.87 28.03 -22.61
N ALA A 778 -10.76 28.31 -23.31
CA ALA A 778 -9.82 27.30 -23.81
C ALA A 778 -8.53 27.13 -22.97
N ASP A 779 -8.31 27.96 -21.94
CA ASP A 779 -7.14 27.86 -21.05
C ASP A 779 -7.42 28.47 -19.66
N TRP A 780 -7.47 27.60 -18.65
CA TRP A 780 -7.72 27.96 -17.25
C TRP A 780 -6.59 28.76 -16.57
N ASN A 781 -5.43 28.92 -17.21
CA ASN A 781 -4.34 29.78 -16.73
C ASN A 781 -4.32 31.18 -17.34
N THR A 782 -4.90 31.37 -18.54
CA THR A 782 -4.97 32.70 -19.16
C THR A 782 -6.11 33.51 -18.55
N LEU A 783 -5.77 34.38 -17.59
CA LEU A 783 -6.70 35.38 -17.06
C LEU A 783 -7.27 36.25 -18.19
N LYS A 784 -8.59 36.38 -18.24
CA LYS A 784 -9.32 37.06 -19.30
C LYS A 784 -10.47 37.86 -18.71
N LYS A 785 -10.55 39.13 -19.10
CA LYS A 785 -11.55 40.08 -18.61
C LYS A 785 -12.99 39.57 -18.85
N PRO A 786 -13.90 39.65 -17.86
CA PRO A 786 -15.31 39.38 -18.09
C PRO A 786 -15.97 40.52 -18.88
N MET A 787 -17.26 40.41 -19.18
CA MET A 787 -18.09 41.52 -19.64
C MET A 787 -18.94 42.12 -18.50
N LEU A 788 -19.31 43.38 -18.65
CA LEU A 788 -20.18 44.08 -17.71
C LEU A 788 -21.62 43.55 -17.86
N GLY A 789 -22.17 42.98 -16.80
CA GLY A 789 -23.48 42.30 -16.78
C GLY A 789 -23.40 40.76 -16.68
N ASP A 790 -22.21 40.16 -16.79
CA ASP A 790 -22.02 38.71 -16.67
C ASP A 790 -22.37 38.18 -15.27
N ASN A 791 -23.12 37.08 -15.20
CA ASN A 791 -23.54 36.41 -13.98
C ASN A 791 -22.72 35.11 -13.77
N TYR A 792 -21.90 35.03 -12.71
CA TYR A 792 -20.96 33.90 -12.54
C TYR A 792 -21.34 32.87 -11.46
N ILE A 793 -21.97 33.30 -10.36
CA ILE A 793 -22.25 32.43 -9.20
C ILE A 793 -23.68 32.66 -8.69
N LEU A 794 -24.40 31.58 -8.41
CA LEU A 794 -25.54 31.55 -7.48
C LEU A 794 -25.12 30.93 -6.14
N SER A 795 -25.57 31.49 -5.02
CA SER A 795 -25.52 30.83 -3.71
C SER A 795 -26.75 31.14 -2.87
N GLN A 796 -27.16 30.19 -2.02
CA GLN A 796 -28.36 30.30 -1.19
C GLN A 796 -28.40 31.60 -0.38
N LYS A 797 -29.57 32.26 -0.34
CA LYS A 797 -29.77 33.40 0.56
C LYS A 797 -29.81 32.94 2.01
N ASN A 798 -29.34 33.81 2.89
CA ASN A 798 -29.68 33.74 4.29
C ASN A 798 -29.95 35.14 4.84
N THR A 799 -30.05 35.24 6.16
CA THR A 799 -30.59 36.43 6.83
C THR A 799 -29.62 37.60 6.99
N ASP A 800 -28.30 37.45 6.73
CA ASP A 800 -27.40 38.59 6.46
C ASP A 800 -25.92 38.26 6.06
N ASP A 801 -25.47 36.99 5.97
CA ASP A 801 -24.06 36.64 5.64
C ASP A 801 -23.94 35.28 4.90
N PRO A 802 -23.94 35.24 3.55
CA PRO A 802 -22.79 35.69 2.77
C PRO A 802 -22.77 37.19 2.51
N ALA A 803 -21.85 37.89 3.18
CA ALA A 803 -21.55 39.28 2.91
C ALA A 803 -21.16 39.49 1.43
N GLN A 804 -21.28 40.73 0.96
CA GLN A 804 -20.75 41.17 -0.35
C GLN A 804 -19.24 40.87 -0.52
N GLY A 805 -18.52 40.55 0.56
CA GLY A 805 -17.10 40.15 0.54
C GLY A 805 -16.81 38.67 0.24
N VAL A 806 -17.81 37.77 0.17
CA VAL A 806 -17.53 36.33 0.04
C VAL A 806 -16.95 35.95 -1.33
N PHE A 807 -17.41 36.57 -2.41
CA PHE A 807 -16.85 36.38 -3.76
C PHE A 807 -16.35 37.73 -4.32
N LEU A 808 -15.04 37.84 -4.52
CA LEU A 808 -14.36 39.07 -4.94
C LEU A 808 -13.72 38.90 -6.31
N LEU A 809 -13.94 39.82 -7.24
CA LEU A 809 -13.33 39.76 -8.58
C LEU A 809 -11.81 39.98 -8.49
N GLY A 810 -11.00 39.06 -9.03
CA GLY A 810 -9.55 39.10 -8.99
C GLY A 810 -8.87 39.72 -10.23
N ASN A 811 -9.55 39.77 -11.38
CA ASN A 811 -8.98 40.26 -12.64
C ASN A 811 -8.53 41.73 -12.53
N GLU A 812 -7.22 41.96 -12.46
CA GLU A 812 -6.63 43.30 -12.29
C GLU A 812 -7.06 44.31 -13.36
N ASP A 813 -7.25 43.89 -14.60
CA ASP A 813 -7.67 44.78 -15.69
C ASP A 813 -9.17 45.15 -15.61
N ALA A 814 -9.99 44.30 -14.99
CA ALA A 814 -11.37 44.60 -14.61
C ALA A 814 -11.43 45.50 -13.37
N LEU A 815 -10.62 45.22 -12.34
CA LEU A 815 -10.48 46.06 -11.14
C LEU A 815 -9.99 47.48 -11.47
N GLN A 816 -9.04 47.63 -12.41
CA GLN A 816 -8.60 48.92 -12.97
C GLN A 816 -9.72 49.65 -13.74
N SER A 817 -10.72 48.92 -14.25
CA SER A 817 -11.92 49.49 -14.88
C SER A 817 -13.03 49.81 -13.86
N GLY A 818 -12.77 49.61 -12.57
CA GLY A 818 -13.75 49.77 -11.49
C GLY A 818 -14.82 48.68 -11.47
N TRP A 819 -14.55 47.50 -12.03
CA TRP A 819 -15.52 46.40 -12.07
C TRP A 819 -15.34 45.45 -10.87
N PHE A 820 -16.44 44.85 -10.43
CA PHE A 820 -16.49 43.91 -9.31
C PHE A 820 -17.69 42.96 -9.42
N LEU A 821 -17.68 41.85 -8.69
CA LEU A 821 -18.85 40.98 -8.52
C LEU A 821 -19.79 41.57 -7.47
N LYS A 822 -20.95 42.08 -7.92
CA LYS A 822 -22.02 42.62 -7.08
C LYS A 822 -23.01 41.52 -6.70
N ARG A 823 -23.31 41.40 -5.40
CA ARG A 823 -24.38 40.53 -4.88
C ARG A 823 -25.73 41.14 -5.23
N MET A 824 -26.55 40.40 -5.97
CA MET A 824 -27.87 40.78 -6.47
C MET A 824 -28.92 39.71 -6.12
N ALA A 825 -30.19 40.02 -6.34
CA ALA A 825 -31.21 38.98 -6.42
C ALA A 825 -30.98 38.12 -7.67
N ASP A 826 -31.46 36.88 -7.63
CA ASP A 826 -31.52 35.96 -8.76
C ASP A 826 -32.23 36.55 -9.99
N ALA A 827 -31.71 36.25 -11.18
CA ALA A 827 -32.22 36.69 -12.48
C ALA A 827 -33.47 35.91 -12.92
N ASP A 828 -33.62 34.64 -12.55
CA ASP A 828 -34.86 33.85 -12.79
C ASP A 828 -36.00 34.28 -11.82
N GLY A 829 -35.69 35.17 -10.87
CA GLY A 829 -36.65 35.80 -9.98
C GLY A 829 -37.08 34.91 -8.81
N THR A 830 -36.34 33.85 -8.49
CA THR A 830 -36.54 33.12 -7.22
C THR A 830 -36.16 34.00 -6.04
N ASP A 831 -36.81 33.80 -4.89
CA ASP A 831 -36.41 34.49 -3.65
C ASP A 831 -35.36 33.71 -2.86
N ASP A 832 -34.89 32.56 -3.37
CA ASP A 832 -34.07 31.59 -2.63
C ASP A 832 -32.54 31.79 -2.81
N TYR A 833 -32.10 32.45 -3.89
CA TYR A 833 -30.66 32.61 -4.23
C TYR A 833 -30.21 34.06 -4.36
N TYR A 834 -28.98 34.34 -3.92
CA TYR A 834 -28.22 35.52 -4.33
C TYR A 834 -27.38 35.18 -5.58
N MET A 835 -27.24 36.16 -6.46
CA MET A 835 -26.47 36.08 -7.70
C MET A 835 -25.28 37.05 -7.65
N TRP A 836 -24.12 36.66 -8.16
CA TRP A 836 -22.96 37.54 -8.31
C TRP A 836 -22.75 37.95 -9.77
N GLN A 837 -23.08 39.22 -10.06
CA GLN A 837 -22.99 39.84 -11.39
C GLN A 837 -21.80 40.80 -11.48
N VAL A 838 -21.08 40.80 -12.60
CA VAL A 838 -20.03 41.80 -12.88
C VAL A 838 -20.66 43.17 -13.10
N ALA A 839 -20.48 44.07 -12.14
CA ALA A 839 -21.03 45.43 -12.12
C ALA A 839 -19.94 46.50 -12.08
N SER A 840 -20.30 47.74 -12.41
CA SER A 840 -19.41 48.90 -12.33
C SER A 840 -19.59 49.63 -11.00
N GLY A 841 -18.48 49.89 -10.33
CA GLY A 841 -18.45 50.45 -8.99
C GLY A 841 -17.44 51.57 -8.81
N ILE A 842 -17.42 52.09 -7.60
CA ILE A 842 -16.32 52.87 -7.05
C ILE A 842 -15.53 51.94 -6.13
N ARG A 843 -14.21 51.92 -6.31
CA ARG A 843 -13.25 51.13 -5.54
C ARG A 843 -12.44 52.06 -4.65
N MET A 844 -12.57 51.89 -3.34
CA MET A 844 -11.67 52.48 -2.34
C MET A 844 -10.56 51.49 -2.00
N VAL A 845 -9.33 51.97 -1.95
CA VAL A 845 -8.17 51.20 -1.46
C VAL A 845 -7.59 51.90 -0.24
N PHE A 846 -7.43 51.15 0.85
CA PHE A 846 -6.89 51.59 2.13
C PHE A 846 -5.43 51.13 2.26
N ASP A 847 -4.50 51.92 1.72
CA ASP A 847 -3.08 51.61 1.63
C ASP A 847 -2.36 51.88 2.97
N LYS A 848 -1.73 50.85 3.55
CA LYS A 848 -1.04 50.93 4.84
C LYS A 848 0.15 51.89 4.87
N ASN A 849 0.60 52.42 3.73
CA ASN A 849 1.56 53.52 3.62
C ASN A 849 2.84 53.31 4.45
N GLY A 850 3.47 52.16 4.26
CA GLY A 850 4.66 51.75 5.03
C GLY A 850 4.39 51.34 6.48
N GLY A 851 3.14 50.96 6.81
CA GLY A 851 2.81 50.17 7.99
C GLY A 851 3.17 48.69 7.82
N ASP A 852 3.13 47.96 8.93
CA ASP A 852 3.51 46.56 9.03
C ASP A 852 2.33 45.66 8.59
N THR A 853 1.14 45.86 9.18
CA THR A 853 -0.08 45.12 8.83
C THR A 853 -0.95 45.85 7.80
N GLU A 854 -1.67 45.09 6.97
CA GLU A 854 -2.75 45.64 6.13
C GLU A 854 -3.92 46.13 6.99
N ALA A 855 -4.74 47.02 6.45
CA ALA A 855 -6.07 47.31 7.00
C ALA A 855 -7.07 46.23 6.55
N SER A 856 -8.12 45.97 7.33
CA SER A 856 -9.18 45.03 6.94
C SER A 856 -10.58 45.67 7.02
N PRO A 857 -11.38 45.64 5.94
CA PRO A 857 -11.00 45.25 4.57
C PRO A 857 -10.06 46.28 3.91
N ARG A 858 -9.01 45.82 3.20
CA ARG A 858 -8.07 46.71 2.48
C ARG A 858 -8.73 47.39 1.27
N VAL A 859 -9.70 46.74 0.65
CA VAL A 859 -10.41 47.23 -0.53
C VAL A 859 -11.89 47.21 -0.23
N MET A 860 -12.59 48.31 -0.52
CA MET A 860 -14.03 48.39 -0.40
C MET A 860 -14.65 48.83 -1.71
N LEU A 861 -15.84 48.31 -2.00
CA LEU A 861 -16.54 48.44 -3.27
C LEU A 861 -17.98 48.85 -3.02
N GLN A 862 -18.48 49.78 -3.83
CA GLN A 862 -19.89 50.15 -3.90
C GLN A 862 -20.31 50.36 -5.35
N GLU A 863 -21.58 50.11 -5.66
CA GLU A 863 -22.16 50.38 -6.98
C GLU A 863 -22.10 51.89 -7.31
N LYS A 864 -21.72 52.22 -8.57
CA LYS A 864 -21.66 53.60 -9.06
C LYS A 864 -23.01 54.03 -9.63
N ILE A 865 -23.94 54.41 -8.76
CA ILE A 865 -25.29 54.85 -9.17
C ILE A 865 -25.24 56.29 -9.70
N ALA A 866 -25.71 56.50 -10.93
CA ALA A 866 -25.69 57.82 -11.57
C ALA A 866 -26.52 58.87 -10.79
N GLY A 867 -25.85 59.92 -10.29
CA GLY A 867 -26.48 61.00 -9.51
C GLY A 867 -26.51 60.78 -8.00
N VAL A 868 -25.94 59.67 -7.51
CA VAL A 868 -25.68 59.42 -6.08
C VAL A 868 -24.17 59.60 -5.83
N VAL A 869 -23.79 60.01 -4.61
CA VAL A 869 -22.38 60.06 -4.19
C VAL A 869 -22.11 58.96 -3.17
N ASN A 870 -21.08 58.16 -3.43
CA ASN A 870 -20.73 57.02 -2.60
C ASN A 870 -19.97 57.46 -1.34
N HIS A 871 -20.18 56.74 -0.25
CA HIS A 871 -19.62 57.04 1.08
C HIS A 871 -19.16 55.72 1.69
N PHE A 872 -17.87 55.60 1.99
CA PHE A 872 -17.26 54.34 2.41
C PHE A 872 -16.92 54.37 3.89
N ASN A 873 -17.44 53.40 4.64
CA ASN A 873 -16.98 53.16 6.02
C ASN A 873 -15.46 52.98 6.04
N LEU A 874 -14.83 53.32 7.16
CA LEU A 874 -13.42 53.01 7.36
C LEU A 874 -13.23 51.50 7.64
N PRO A 875 -12.03 50.94 7.39
CA PRO A 875 -11.70 49.57 7.76
C PRO A 875 -12.01 49.28 9.24
N THR A 876 -12.56 48.10 9.53
CA THR A 876 -12.85 47.65 10.90
C THR A 876 -11.61 47.24 11.67
N VAL A 877 -10.52 46.90 10.96
CA VAL A 877 -9.17 46.73 11.51
C VAL A 877 -8.26 47.81 10.94
N GLU A 878 -7.75 48.68 11.82
CA GLU A 878 -6.75 49.68 11.47
C GLU A 878 -5.38 49.02 11.18
N PRO A 879 -4.58 49.55 10.24
CA PRO A 879 -3.22 49.07 10.03
C PRO A 879 -2.34 49.47 11.22
N THR A 880 -1.30 48.68 11.51
CA THR A 880 -0.33 48.94 12.58
C THR A 880 1.06 49.27 12.03
N ARG A 881 1.89 49.97 12.83
CA ARG A 881 3.28 50.29 12.50
C ARG A 881 4.10 50.49 13.77
N SER A 882 5.10 49.64 14.00
CA SER A 882 5.85 49.65 15.27
C SER A 882 6.56 50.99 15.52
N GLY A 883 6.40 51.55 16.71
CA GLY A 883 6.91 52.88 17.11
C GLY A 883 6.06 54.09 16.66
N TYR A 884 4.95 53.88 15.94
CA TYR A 884 4.06 54.93 15.47
C TYR A 884 2.61 54.67 15.93
N LYS A 885 1.86 55.75 16.14
CA LYS A 885 0.41 55.71 16.29
C LYS A 885 -0.24 55.96 14.92
N PHE A 886 -1.23 55.15 14.55
CA PHE A 886 -2.13 55.42 13.43
C PHE A 886 -3.00 56.66 13.73
N THR A 887 -3.12 57.59 12.78
CA THR A 887 -3.86 58.85 12.95
C THR A 887 -4.97 59.06 11.92
N GLY A 888 -5.43 58.00 11.25
CA GLY A 888 -6.45 58.07 10.22
C GLY A 888 -5.91 58.06 8.79
N TRP A 889 -6.80 58.33 7.84
CA TRP A 889 -6.57 58.18 6.40
C TRP A 889 -6.42 59.55 5.71
N ASN A 890 -5.61 59.62 4.66
CA ASN A 890 -5.41 60.84 3.87
C ASN A 890 -5.42 60.55 2.36
N THR A 891 -5.86 61.49 1.53
CA THR A 891 -5.91 61.32 0.07
C THR A 891 -4.53 61.31 -0.62
N LYS A 892 -3.42 61.46 0.13
CA LYS A 892 -2.04 61.27 -0.34
C LYS A 892 -1.17 60.56 0.69
N ALA A 893 -0.17 59.82 0.20
CA ALA A 893 0.82 59.12 1.03
C ALA A 893 1.64 60.06 1.93
N ASP A 894 1.93 61.28 1.49
CA ASP A 894 2.73 62.27 2.22
C ASP A 894 1.94 63.08 3.28
N GLY A 895 0.64 62.80 3.44
CA GLY A 895 -0.23 63.53 4.36
C GLY A 895 -0.60 64.94 3.91
N THR A 896 -0.20 65.38 2.70
CA THR A 896 -0.54 66.72 2.16
C THR A 896 -1.87 66.75 1.40
N GLY A 897 -2.62 65.64 1.39
CA GLY A 897 -3.99 65.57 0.89
C GLY A 897 -5.00 65.94 1.98
N ASP A 898 -6.27 65.72 1.66
CA ASP A 898 -7.39 65.91 2.57
C ASP A 898 -7.55 64.69 3.50
N VAL A 899 -8.12 64.90 4.69
CA VAL A 899 -8.42 63.81 5.64
C VAL A 899 -9.61 63.02 5.11
N PHE A 900 -9.46 61.70 5.01
CA PHE A 900 -10.52 60.80 4.57
C PHE A 900 -11.27 60.21 5.77
N THR A 901 -12.60 60.24 5.71
CA THR A 901 -13.53 59.77 6.74
C THR A 901 -14.71 59.03 6.10
N ALA A 902 -15.54 58.36 6.91
CA ALA A 902 -16.78 57.76 6.41
C ALA A 902 -17.82 58.77 5.86
N GLU A 903 -17.64 60.07 6.16
CA GLU A 903 -18.45 61.18 5.65
C GLU A 903 -17.83 61.85 4.41
N THR A 904 -16.79 61.25 3.80
CA THR A 904 -16.14 61.82 2.60
C THR A 904 -16.85 61.38 1.33
N ASP A 905 -17.34 62.36 0.56
CA ASP A 905 -17.90 62.19 -0.79
C ASP A 905 -16.90 61.50 -1.74
N VAL A 906 -17.24 60.31 -2.24
CA VAL A 906 -16.44 59.59 -3.25
C VAL A 906 -17.21 59.49 -4.57
N THR A 907 -16.64 60.06 -5.64
CA THR A 907 -17.26 60.12 -6.98
C THR A 907 -16.52 59.30 -8.05
N GLU A 908 -15.28 58.88 -7.76
CA GLU A 908 -14.47 57.98 -8.57
C GLU A 908 -13.54 57.13 -7.70
N SER A 909 -13.06 56.01 -8.24
CA SER A 909 -12.20 55.06 -7.51
C SER A 909 -10.87 55.69 -7.11
N MET A 910 -10.47 55.57 -5.85
CA MET A 910 -9.26 56.21 -5.32
C MET A 910 -8.58 55.39 -4.22
N THR A 911 -7.31 55.69 -3.99
CA THR A 911 -6.51 55.15 -2.88
C THR A 911 -6.36 56.21 -1.80
N VAL A 912 -6.51 55.80 -0.54
CA VAL A 912 -6.23 56.62 0.65
C VAL A 912 -5.19 55.92 1.51
N TYR A 913 -4.36 56.73 2.16
CA TYR A 913 -3.09 56.30 2.74
C TYR A 913 -3.08 56.52 4.24
N ALA A 914 -2.69 55.48 4.99
CA ALA A 914 -2.57 55.51 6.44
C ALA A 914 -1.57 56.60 6.89
N GLN A 915 -1.93 57.38 7.90
CA GLN A 915 -1.07 58.42 8.45
C GLN A 915 -0.53 58.02 9.82
N TRP A 916 0.73 58.41 10.09
CA TRP A 916 1.54 57.87 11.16
C TRP A 916 2.19 58.97 12.01
N GLN A 917 1.83 59.04 13.29
CA GLN A 917 2.46 59.93 14.26
C GLN A 917 3.52 59.16 15.06
N PRO A 918 4.80 59.59 15.09
CA PRO A 918 5.81 58.98 15.96
C PRO A 918 5.38 59.06 17.43
N LEU A 919 5.57 57.98 18.20
CA LEU A 919 5.35 58.00 19.65
C LEU A 919 6.47 58.82 20.32
N THR A 920 6.15 60.05 20.76
CA THR A 920 7.14 61.05 21.23
C THR A 920 7.60 60.87 22.68
N SER A 921 7.10 59.84 23.38
CA SER A 921 7.65 59.32 24.64
C SER A 921 7.27 57.85 24.75
N SER A 922 8.25 56.99 25.00
CA SER A 922 8.05 55.56 25.17
C SER A 922 8.97 54.98 26.25
N GLY A 923 8.66 53.79 26.73
CA GLY A 923 9.47 52.95 27.61
C GLY A 923 9.42 51.50 27.17
N ASN A 924 10.07 50.62 27.91
CA ASN A 924 10.15 49.19 27.61
C ASN A 924 9.78 48.35 28.85
N LEU A 925 9.29 47.13 28.61
CA LEU A 925 9.02 46.13 29.65
C LEU A 925 9.65 44.78 29.26
N THR A 926 10.59 44.30 30.08
CA THR A 926 11.12 42.93 29.98
C THR A 926 10.39 42.03 30.96
N VAL A 927 9.91 40.87 30.51
CA VAL A 927 9.51 39.74 31.37
C VAL A 927 10.62 38.69 31.28
N SER A 928 11.09 38.18 32.42
CA SER A 928 12.18 37.19 32.48
C SER A 928 11.90 36.06 33.47
N LYS A 929 12.31 34.83 33.13
CA LYS A 929 12.03 33.62 33.90
C LYS A 929 13.29 32.93 34.42
N THR A 930 13.29 32.62 35.71
CA THR A 930 14.31 31.80 36.37
C THR A 930 13.66 30.54 36.95
N VAL A 931 14.34 29.40 36.85
CA VAL A 931 13.99 28.16 37.56
C VAL A 931 15.12 27.86 38.55
N THR A 932 14.77 27.44 39.77
CA THR A 932 15.73 27.19 40.86
C THR A 932 15.32 25.99 41.71
N GLY A 933 16.22 25.58 42.61
CA GLY A 933 16.04 24.43 43.48
C GLY A 933 16.52 23.11 42.86
N ASN A 934 16.77 22.09 43.69
CA ASN A 934 17.40 20.84 43.27
C ASN A 934 16.48 19.87 42.49
N ALA A 935 15.24 20.25 42.24
CA ALA A 935 14.26 19.49 41.47
C ALA A 935 13.44 20.39 40.52
N GLY A 936 13.94 21.58 40.21
CA GLY A 936 13.41 22.43 39.16
C GLY A 936 13.91 21.96 37.79
N ASP A 937 12.98 21.68 36.87
CA ASP A 937 13.31 21.37 35.49
C ASP A 937 13.46 22.68 34.69
N THR A 938 14.61 22.84 34.06
CA THR A 938 14.96 24.04 33.30
C THR A 938 14.36 24.08 31.90
N SER A 939 13.83 22.95 31.41
CA SER A 939 13.17 22.83 30.11
C SER A 939 11.66 23.09 30.14
N THR A 940 11.02 23.02 31.33
CA THR A 940 9.60 23.34 31.56
C THR A 940 9.25 24.72 30.98
N GLU A 941 8.18 24.76 30.19
CA GLU A 941 7.57 25.99 29.68
C GLU A 941 6.59 26.59 30.71
N PHE A 942 6.67 27.90 30.93
CA PHE A 942 5.76 28.65 31.80
C PHE A 942 5.09 29.77 31.01
N HIS A 943 3.79 29.99 31.25
CA HIS A 943 2.97 30.92 30.48
C HIS A 943 2.71 32.21 31.26
N PHE A 944 2.89 33.34 30.59
CA PHE A 944 2.72 34.66 31.15
C PHE A 944 1.69 35.46 30.36
N THR A 945 0.80 36.14 31.08
CA THR A 945 -0.07 37.17 30.52
C THR A 945 0.48 38.53 30.94
N VAL A 946 0.86 39.36 29.98
CA VAL A 946 1.14 40.79 30.19
C VAL A 946 -0.12 41.57 29.83
N LYS A 947 -0.60 42.40 30.73
CA LYS A 947 -1.79 43.24 30.55
C LYS A 947 -1.43 44.70 30.78
N LEU A 948 -2.02 45.58 29.99
CA LEU A 948 -1.88 47.03 30.06
C LEU A 948 -3.24 47.69 30.29
N ASP A 949 -3.31 48.66 31.21
CA ASP A 949 -4.55 49.41 31.50
C ASP A 949 -4.97 50.40 30.39
N THR A 950 -4.18 50.49 29.32
CA THR A 950 -4.53 51.22 28.09
C THR A 950 -4.52 50.22 26.93
N PRO A 951 -5.62 50.06 26.19
CA PRO A 951 -5.69 49.11 25.09
C PRO A 951 -4.79 49.56 23.95
N ILE A 952 -3.83 48.70 23.59
CA ILE A 952 -2.96 48.84 22.43
C ILE A 952 -2.96 47.53 21.64
N ASN A 953 -2.68 47.62 20.33
CA ASN A 953 -2.64 46.50 19.42
C ASN A 953 -1.32 46.51 18.63
N GLY A 954 -0.84 45.32 18.24
CA GLY A 954 0.36 45.15 17.39
C GLY A 954 1.62 44.74 18.17
N THR A 955 2.74 44.65 17.44
CA THR A 955 4.01 44.12 17.97
C THR A 955 4.91 45.23 18.51
N TYR A 956 5.28 45.07 19.78
CA TYR A 956 6.22 45.91 20.51
C TYR A 956 7.37 45.01 20.95
N GLY A 957 8.56 45.18 20.37
CA GLY A 957 9.70 44.28 20.58
C GLY A 957 9.35 42.80 20.38
N ASP A 958 9.62 41.97 21.39
CA ASP A 958 9.42 40.50 21.36
C ASP A 958 7.97 40.06 21.68
N MET A 959 7.04 41.02 21.86
CA MET A 959 5.68 40.81 22.37
C MET A 959 4.61 41.38 21.40
N SER A 960 3.56 40.61 21.14
CA SER A 960 2.39 41.06 20.37
C SER A 960 1.21 41.30 21.31
N PHE A 961 0.64 42.50 21.28
CA PHE A 961 -0.51 42.89 22.09
C PHE A 961 -1.80 42.89 21.27
N THR A 962 -2.88 42.43 21.90
CA THR A 962 -4.27 42.53 21.43
C THR A 962 -5.12 43.07 22.58
N ASP A 963 -5.82 44.18 22.37
CA ASP A 963 -6.58 44.92 23.39
C ASP A 963 -5.81 45.14 24.71
N GLY A 964 -4.54 45.55 24.59
CA GLY A 964 -3.63 45.76 25.73
C GLY A 964 -3.11 44.48 26.39
N THR A 965 -3.42 43.28 25.87
CA THR A 965 -3.00 41.99 26.44
C THR A 965 -2.04 41.24 25.51
N ALA A 966 -0.92 40.74 26.02
CA ALA A 966 0.03 39.89 25.32
C ALA A 966 0.27 38.57 26.07
N LEU A 967 0.41 37.47 25.34
CA LEU A 967 0.72 36.14 25.88
C LEU A 967 2.16 35.74 25.53
N LEU A 968 2.88 35.19 26.50
CA LEU A 968 4.28 34.78 26.38
C LEU A 968 4.48 33.38 26.95
N THR A 969 5.42 32.62 26.37
CA THR A 969 5.97 31.40 26.97
C THR A 969 7.46 31.62 27.23
N LEU A 970 7.98 31.20 28.39
CA LEU A 970 9.40 31.31 28.75
C LEU A 970 9.90 30.08 29.54
N LYS A 971 11.11 29.62 29.21
CA LYS A 971 11.91 28.61 29.94
C LYS A 971 12.94 29.25 30.87
N HIS A 972 13.79 28.45 31.53
CA HIS A 972 14.84 28.97 32.42
C HIS A 972 15.84 29.88 31.70
N ASN A 973 16.06 31.08 32.26
CA ASN A 973 16.91 32.17 31.76
C ASN A 973 16.41 32.84 30.48
N GLU A 974 15.23 32.47 29.97
CA GLU A 974 14.60 33.17 28.87
C GLU A 974 13.95 34.48 29.33
N LYS A 975 13.83 35.40 28.38
CA LYS A 975 13.16 36.69 28.57
C LYS A 975 12.63 37.20 27.24
N LYS A 976 11.57 38.01 27.31
CA LYS A 976 11.04 38.79 26.19
C LYS A 976 10.92 40.24 26.61
N THR A 977 11.15 41.17 25.69
CA THR A 977 11.12 42.62 25.94
C THR A 977 10.17 43.32 24.97
N ALA A 978 9.10 43.90 25.49
CA ALA A 978 8.31 44.87 24.75
C ALA A 978 9.06 46.20 24.68
N THR A 979 9.37 46.67 23.48
CA THR A 979 10.05 47.95 23.25
C THR A 979 9.11 48.99 22.67
N GLY A 980 9.30 50.26 23.05
CA GLY A 980 8.51 51.36 22.49
C GLY A 980 7.06 51.46 23.00
N LEU A 981 6.74 50.85 24.13
CA LEU A 981 5.43 50.98 24.79
C LEU A 981 5.17 52.45 25.18
N PRO A 982 3.93 52.98 25.08
CA PRO A 982 3.64 54.34 25.50
C PRO A 982 3.84 54.53 27.01
N THR A 983 4.28 55.72 27.43
CA THR A 983 4.60 56.00 28.84
C THR A 983 3.36 56.23 29.69
N ASP A 984 3.54 56.13 31.01
CA ASP A 984 2.53 56.42 32.04
C ASP A 984 1.34 55.43 32.05
N ILE A 985 1.41 54.37 31.24
CA ILE A 985 0.51 53.21 31.26
C ILE A 985 0.89 52.27 32.43
N HIS A 986 -0.10 51.80 33.18
CA HIS A 986 0.06 50.73 34.17
C HIS A 986 0.11 49.36 33.46
N TYR A 987 1.06 48.51 33.86
CA TYR A 987 1.16 47.13 33.44
C TYR A 987 0.99 46.17 34.62
N GLU A 988 0.48 44.97 34.33
CA GLU A 988 0.42 43.81 35.21
C GLU A 988 0.90 42.57 34.43
N VAL A 989 1.67 41.71 35.08
CA VAL A 989 2.16 40.44 34.52
C VAL A 989 1.76 39.32 35.47
N THR A 990 1.10 38.29 34.97
CA THR A 990 0.71 37.10 35.74
C THR A 990 1.27 35.84 35.10
N GLU A 991 1.66 34.88 35.93
CA GLU A 991 2.10 33.55 35.50
C GLU A 991 0.98 32.53 35.74
N THR A 992 0.59 31.79 34.70
CA THR A 992 -0.54 30.85 34.75
C THR A 992 -0.29 29.71 35.73
N GLU A 993 0.93 29.16 35.74
CA GLU A 993 1.33 28.03 36.58
C GLU A 993 1.82 28.44 37.99
N ALA A 994 1.57 29.68 38.41
CA ALA A 994 2.11 30.22 39.66
C ALA A 994 1.77 29.33 40.89
N ASN A 995 2.81 28.85 41.57
CA ASN A 995 2.73 27.92 42.72
C ASN A 995 2.09 26.55 42.43
N GLN A 996 2.09 26.10 41.18
CA GLN A 996 1.58 24.79 40.76
C GLN A 996 2.70 23.76 40.53
N ASN A 997 2.34 22.49 40.30
CA ASN A 997 3.25 21.40 39.87
C ASN A 997 4.50 21.18 40.76
N GLY A 998 4.40 21.55 42.04
CA GLY A 998 5.48 21.44 43.03
C GLY A 998 6.49 22.60 43.01
N TYR A 999 6.30 23.60 42.16
CA TYR A 999 7.05 24.86 42.22
C TYR A 999 6.46 25.81 43.26
N THR A 1000 7.31 26.65 43.84
CA THR A 1000 6.91 27.88 44.54
C THR A 1000 7.36 29.05 43.68
N THR A 1001 6.43 29.96 43.37
CA THR A 1001 6.64 31.09 42.46
C THR A 1001 6.80 32.37 43.27
N THR A 1002 7.83 33.14 42.93
CA THR A 1002 8.09 34.49 43.48
C THR A 1002 8.43 35.45 42.37
N ASP A 1003 7.82 36.64 42.39
CA ASP A 1003 8.00 37.69 41.40
C ASP A 1003 8.67 38.96 41.97
N GLU A 1004 9.28 39.75 41.09
CA GLU A 1004 9.68 41.12 41.33
C GLU A 1004 9.14 42.02 40.20
N ASN A 1005 8.53 43.15 40.57
CA ASN A 1005 7.90 44.12 39.66
C ASN A 1005 6.85 43.52 38.70
N ALA A 1006 6.08 42.51 39.12
CA ALA A 1006 4.99 41.95 38.32
C ALA A 1006 3.96 43.00 37.87
N SER A 1007 3.75 44.08 38.64
CA SER A 1007 3.01 45.26 38.17
C SER A 1007 3.79 46.55 38.41
N GLY A 1008 3.54 47.56 37.57
CA GLY A 1008 4.30 48.81 37.57
C GLY A 1008 3.83 49.79 36.49
N ILE A 1009 4.57 50.87 36.25
CA ILE A 1009 4.23 51.87 35.23
C ILE A 1009 5.34 51.88 34.16
N ILE A 1010 4.97 51.99 32.88
CA ILE A 1010 5.92 52.17 31.78
C ILE A 1010 6.54 53.58 31.88
N VAL A 1011 7.77 53.65 32.40
CA VAL A 1011 8.50 54.91 32.61
C VAL A 1011 9.33 55.29 31.38
N LYS A 1012 9.25 56.56 31.00
CA LYS A 1012 9.95 57.14 29.84
C LYS A 1012 11.45 56.83 29.79
N ASP A 1013 11.93 56.44 28.61
CA ASP A 1013 13.35 56.20 28.29
C ASP A 1013 14.02 55.14 29.21
N THR A 1014 13.22 54.27 29.84
CA THR A 1014 13.69 53.17 30.70
C THR A 1014 13.16 51.81 30.25
N THR A 1015 13.84 50.74 30.68
CA THR A 1015 13.32 49.36 30.63
C THR A 1015 12.99 48.92 32.05
N VAL A 1016 11.71 48.68 32.32
CA VAL A 1016 11.25 48.01 33.55
C VAL A 1016 11.42 46.51 33.36
N VAL A 1017 11.77 45.77 34.43
CA VAL A 1017 11.96 44.31 34.37
C VAL A 1017 11.08 43.63 35.40
N ALA A 1018 10.12 42.84 34.92
CA ALA A 1018 9.31 41.92 35.69
C ALA A 1018 10.00 40.54 35.71
N SER A 1019 10.43 40.08 36.87
CA SER A 1019 11.25 38.87 37.02
C SER A 1019 10.52 37.81 37.82
N PHE A 1020 10.33 36.63 37.23
CA PHE A 1020 9.63 35.51 37.87
C PHE A 1020 10.61 34.37 38.15
N THR A 1021 10.60 33.85 39.39
CA THR A 1021 11.45 32.74 39.82
C THR A 1021 10.58 31.59 40.34
N ASN A 1022 10.70 30.42 39.73
CA ASN A 1022 10.07 29.19 40.21
C ASN A 1022 11.11 28.30 40.90
N ASN A 1023 10.98 28.14 42.22
CA ASN A 1023 11.82 27.25 43.01
C ASN A 1023 11.12 25.90 43.27
N LYS A 1024 11.77 24.78 42.95
CA LYS A 1024 11.29 23.42 43.29
C LYS A 1024 12.41 22.58 43.89
N ASN A 1025 12.19 22.10 45.11
CA ASN A 1025 13.14 21.28 45.86
C ASN A 1025 12.53 19.91 46.21
N SER A 1026 13.29 18.85 45.96
CA SER A 1026 12.94 17.49 46.41
C SER A 1026 13.26 17.34 47.90
N ASN A 1027 12.22 17.25 48.73
CA ASN A 1027 12.34 17.04 50.17
C ASN A 1027 12.74 15.59 50.52
N THR A 1028 14.04 15.29 50.50
CA THR A 1028 14.58 14.13 51.22
C THR A 1028 14.63 14.44 52.72
N SER A 1029 13.86 13.69 53.52
CA SER A 1029 13.61 14.04 54.92
C SER A 1029 14.75 13.63 55.88
N GLY A 1030 15.44 14.63 56.43
CA GLY A 1030 16.12 14.55 57.73
C GLY A 1030 17.61 14.14 57.73
N GLY A 1031 18.50 15.08 58.07
CA GLY A 1031 19.91 14.80 58.39
C GLY A 1031 20.83 16.03 58.35
N GLN A 1032 21.71 16.20 59.34
CA GLN A 1032 22.62 17.35 59.52
C GLN A 1032 23.92 16.86 60.19
N PRO A 1033 25.14 17.41 59.94
CA PRO A 1033 25.72 18.09 58.76
C PRO A 1033 27.11 17.48 58.33
N THR A 1034 27.90 18.26 57.56
CA THR A 1034 29.34 18.10 57.21
C THR A 1034 29.69 17.14 56.06
N GLY A 1035 30.65 17.46 55.17
CA GLY A 1035 31.35 18.75 54.98
C GLY A 1035 32.50 18.73 53.94
N THR A 1036 33.01 19.93 53.61
CA THR A 1036 34.27 20.26 52.89
C THR A 1036 34.48 19.85 51.42
N THR A 1037 34.90 20.85 50.62
CA THR A 1037 35.43 20.83 49.25
C THR A 1037 36.85 20.19 49.16
N PRO A 1038 37.37 19.81 47.96
CA PRO A 1038 38.05 20.81 47.09
C PRO A 1038 37.95 20.62 45.55
N THR A 1039 38.42 21.67 44.85
CA THR A 1039 38.79 21.85 43.42
C THR A 1039 39.98 20.98 42.96
N PRO A 1040 40.50 20.96 41.69
CA PRO A 1040 40.45 21.98 40.58
C PRO A 1040 40.13 21.39 39.17
N GLY A 1041 40.25 22.06 38.00
CA GLY A 1041 40.59 23.46 37.66
C GLY A 1041 41.84 23.64 36.76
N ASN A 1042 41.69 24.18 35.54
CA ASN A 1042 42.75 24.58 34.58
C ASN A 1042 42.12 25.35 33.39
N ASN A 1043 42.72 26.36 32.73
CA ASN A 1043 43.78 27.31 33.11
C ASN A 1043 43.81 28.54 32.13
N SER A 1044 44.51 29.63 32.52
CA SER A 1044 45.12 30.78 31.75
C SER A 1044 44.76 31.07 30.27
N SER A 1045 44.82 32.30 29.72
CA SER A 1045 45.21 33.68 30.15
C SER A 1045 44.83 34.66 28.99
N ASP A 1046 44.91 36.01 29.02
CA ASP A 1046 45.66 36.98 29.85
C ASP A 1046 44.95 38.38 29.95
N LYS A 1047 45.64 39.37 30.52
CA LYS A 1047 45.22 40.70 31.04
C LYS A 1047 45.62 41.90 30.10
N PRO A 1048 45.47 43.20 30.49
CA PRO A 1048 44.34 43.91 31.11
C PRO A 1048 44.14 45.40 30.63
N THR A 1049 43.02 46.03 31.00
CA THR A 1049 42.88 47.35 31.71
C THR A 1049 41.37 47.58 31.92
N GLY A 1050 40.79 48.06 33.02
CA GLY A 1050 41.21 49.06 34.01
C GLY A 1050 40.25 50.27 33.90
N THR A 1051 39.64 50.83 34.95
CA THR A 1051 39.78 50.59 36.41
C THR A 1051 38.62 51.25 37.20
N THR A 1052 38.13 50.61 38.27
CA THR A 1052 37.52 51.19 39.52
C THR A 1052 36.34 52.20 39.47
N SER A 1053 35.40 52.26 40.45
CA SER A 1053 34.96 51.34 41.54
C SER A 1053 33.84 52.00 42.39
N THR A 1054 33.19 51.21 43.28
CA THR A 1054 32.62 51.61 44.61
C THR A 1054 31.47 52.66 44.65
N ASN A 1055 30.55 52.74 45.63
CA ASN A 1055 30.09 51.92 46.78
C ASN A 1055 28.76 52.58 47.29
N SER A 1056 27.92 52.04 48.21
CA SER A 1056 27.51 50.69 48.65
C SER A 1056 26.51 50.83 49.83
N ASN A 1057 25.90 49.71 50.25
CA ASN A 1057 25.16 49.48 51.53
C ASN A 1057 23.68 49.96 51.58
N HIS A 1058 22.68 49.17 52.05
CA HIS A 1058 22.37 48.59 53.40
C HIS A 1058 21.71 49.64 54.33
N SER A 1059 20.74 49.35 55.21
CA SER A 1059 20.22 48.08 55.78
C SER A 1059 18.79 48.20 56.37
N GLU A 1060 18.14 47.05 56.63
CA GLU A 1060 17.10 46.75 57.68
C GLU A 1060 15.75 47.53 57.69
N ASN A 1061 14.54 46.93 57.77
CA ASN A 1061 13.95 45.78 58.51
C ASN A 1061 13.39 46.14 59.92
N ILE A 1062 12.11 45.84 60.22
CA ILE A 1062 11.60 45.27 61.50
C ILE A 1062 10.05 45.03 61.55
N THR A 1063 9.66 43.74 61.66
CA THR A 1063 8.50 43.10 62.34
C THR A 1063 7.02 43.57 62.24
N GLY A 1064 6.09 42.60 62.22
CA GLY A 1064 4.85 42.69 63.04
C GLY A 1064 3.62 41.82 62.70
N LEU A 1065 3.54 40.58 63.23
CA LEU A 1065 2.34 39.76 63.60
C LEU A 1065 0.96 40.09 62.95
N ALA A 1066 0.32 39.26 62.11
CA ALA A 1066 -0.17 37.86 62.26
C ALA A 1066 -1.50 37.66 63.04
N SER A 1067 -2.63 37.45 62.33
CA SER A 1067 -3.77 36.57 62.70
C SER A 1067 -4.87 36.50 61.61
N GLY A 1068 -5.36 35.29 61.29
CA GLY A 1068 -6.68 35.08 60.63
C GLY A 1068 -7.78 34.72 61.66
N PRO A 1069 -8.89 34.04 61.30
CA PRO A 1069 -9.23 33.51 59.96
C PRO A 1069 -10.74 33.57 59.53
N GLN A 1070 -11.03 32.98 58.37
CA GLN A 1070 -12.27 32.29 57.93
C GLN A 1070 -13.58 33.03 57.50
N THR A 1071 -13.93 32.78 56.22
CA THR A 1071 -15.25 32.36 55.64
C THR A 1071 -16.51 33.23 55.68
N GLY A 1072 -17.24 33.25 54.55
CA GLY A 1072 -18.72 33.38 54.55
C GLY A 1072 -19.37 34.04 53.32
N ASP A 1073 -19.48 33.31 52.20
CA ASP A 1073 -20.30 33.51 50.99
C ASP A 1073 -21.16 34.78 50.79
N GLN A 1074 -21.10 35.35 49.58
CA GLN A 1074 -22.26 35.36 48.66
C GLN A 1074 -21.87 35.52 47.18
N ASN A 1075 -22.78 35.09 46.29
CA ASN A 1075 -22.85 35.36 44.85
C ASN A 1075 -21.80 34.72 43.90
N ASN A 1076 -22.14 33.54 43.34
CA ASN A 1076 -22.15 33.40 41.88
C ASN A 1076 -23.09 32.27 41.38
N ILE A 1077 -24.40 32.49 41.51
CA ILE A 1077 -25.45 31.48 41.20
C ILE A 1077 -25.54 31.19 39.69
N THR A 1078 -25.22 32.18 38.84
CA THR A 1078 -25.38 32.09 37.38
C THR A 1078 -24.48 31.02 36.74
N LEU A 1079 -23.25 30.86 37.23
CA LEU A 1079 -22.26 29.95 36.64
C LEU A 1079 -22.67 28.48 36.80
N TRP A 1080 -23.21 28.11 37.97
CA TRP A 1080 -23.68 26.76 38.27
C TRP A 1080 -24.92 26.36 37.46
N ILE A 1081 -25.78 27.32 37.10
CA ILE A 1081 -26.96 27.05 36.27
C ILE A 1081 -26.54 26.67 34.85
N VAL A 1082 -25.56 27.36 34.25
CA VAL A 1082 -25.06 27.05 32.90
C VAL A 1082 -24.42 25.65 32.85
N LEU A 1083 -23.58 25.32 33.83
CA LEU A 1083 -22.91 24.01 33.92
C LEU A 1083 -23.92 22.85 34.17
N LEU A 1084 -24.97 23.08 34.95
CA LEU A 1084 -26.05 22.10 35.14
C LEU A 1084 -26.90 21.89 33.88
N VAL A 1085 -27.17 22.95 33.11
CA VAL A 1085 -27.93 22.82 31.85
C VAL A 1085 -27.13 22.06 30.79
N GLY A 1086 -25.84 22.37 30.62
CA GLY A 1086 -24.97 21.65 29.68
C GLY A 1086 -24.85 20.16 29.99
N SER A 1087 -24.66 19.80 31.27
CA SER A 1087 -24.54 18.40 31.71
C SER A 1087 -25.87 17.63 31.66
N LEU A 1088 -27.02 18.26 31.95
CA LEU A 1088 -28.33 17.62 31.76
C LEU A 1088 -28.62 17.31 30.29
N LEU A 1089 -28.27 18.21 29.36
CA LEU A 1089 -28.51 17.98 27.93
C LEU A 1089 -27.75 16.76 27.41
N GLY A 1090 -26.46 16.63 27.73
CA GLY A 1090 -25.67 15.43 27.40
C GLY A 1090 -26.27 14.14 27.98
N LEU A 1091 -26.66 14.15 29.26
CA LEU A 1091 -27.30 12.99 29.90
C LEU A 1091 -28.67 12.63 29.29
N THR A 1092 -29.49 13.61 28.89
CA THR A 1092 -30.78 13.33 28.23
C THR A 1092 -30.62 12.75 26.82
N GLY A 1093 -29.51 13.02 26.12
CA GLY A 1093 -29.18 12.34 24.87
C GLY A 1093 -28.90 10.85 25.09
N ILE A 1094 -27.98 10.53 26.00
CA ILE A 1094 -27.57 9.16 26.32
C ILE A 1094 -28.76 8.34 26.86
N VAL A 1095 -29.56 8.90 27.77
CA VAL A 1095 -30.74 8.22 28.32
C VAL A 1095 -31.81 7.97 27.24
N ASN A 1096 -32.02 8.87 26.27
CA ASN A 1096 -32.96 8.62 25.16
C ASN A 1096 -32.52 7.44 24.27
N VAL A 1097 -31.22 7.29 24.01
CA VAL A 1097 -30.68 6.16 23.21
C VAL A 1097 -30.86 4.83 23.96
N VAL A 1098 -30.56 4.81 25.27
CA VAL A 1098 -30.74 3.61 26.11
C VAL A 1098 -32.22 3.23 26.25
N VAL A 1099 -33.11 4.19 26.50
CA VAL A 1099 -34.56 3.95 26.64
C VAL A 1099 -35.21 3.53 25.32
N LYS A 1100 -34.79 4.07 24.16
CA LYS A 1100 -35.25 3.55 22.85
C LYS A 1100 -34.81 2.09 22.64
N LYS A 1101 -33.59 1.71 23.06
CA LYS A 1101 -33.12 0.31 22.98
C LYS A 1101 -33.88 -0.63 23.94
N SER A 1102 -34.35 -0.18 25.11
CA SER A 1102 -35.17 -1.03 25.99
C SER A 1102 -36.62 -1.19 25.49
N TRP A 1103 -37.26 -0.11 25.03
CA TRP A 1103 -38.65 -0.15 24.57
C TRP A 1103 -38.90 -1.01 23.32
N HIS A 1104 -37.85 -1.25 22.52
CA HIS A 1104 -37.91 -2.21 21.42
C HIS A 1104 -37.73 -3.67 21.85
N ARG A 1105 -37.10 -3.96 23.00
CA ARG A 1105 -36.95 -5.34 23.51
C ARG A 1105 -38.21 -5.83 24.23
N GLU A 1106 -38.86 -4.99 25.04
CA GLU A 1106 -40.10 -5.38 25.77
C GLU A 1106 -41.33 -5.58 24.87
N LYS A 1107 -41.27 -5.22 23.58
CA LYS A 1107 -42.34 -5.48 22.59
C LYS A 1107 -42.17 -6.76 21.77
N CYS A 1108 -41.12 -7.54 22.03
CA CYS A 1108 -40.91 -8.85 21.40
C CYS A 1108 -41.07 -10.03 22.37
N THR A 1109 -41.50 -9.78 23.61
CA THR A 1109 -41.72 -10.81 24.66
C THR A 1109 -43.03 -10.61 25.44
N LYS A 1110 -44.14 -10.42 24.72
CA LYS A 1110 -45.51 -10.55 25.24
C LYS A 1110 -46.55 -10.79 24.13
#